data_AF-A0AAD8Z6U3-F1
#
_entry.id   AF-A0AAD8Z6U3-F1
#
_cell.length_a   1.000
_cell.length_b   1.000
_cell.length_c   1.000
_cell.angle_alpha   90.00
_cell.angle_beta   90.00
_cell.angle_gamma   90.00
#
_symmetry.space_group_name_H-M   'P 1'
#
loop_
_entity.id
_entity.type
_entity.pdbx_description
1 polymer ?
#
loop_
_entity_poly.entity_id
_entity_poly.type
_entity_poly.pdbx_seq_one_letter_code
_entity_poly.pdbx_strand_id
1 'polypeptide(L)'
;GTSRRTASKNYVQFDAGFSHLFTPERTGQFQLCVSQQQIQLHSLWLPLNQQRMEMEVGSLVQALKRQCFERALSGTAPETGGSLVTTPRSEAPRVRLEVCPRYRLGSSNVCDQSETLYHTCAVFAMNLTVKLRRNLRRLVILLATFCMVSVIISAYYLYAGSAQELDLSDHSAGPDCGDLRSLPFRQVEPRTPKPMDTSRKDPVVLVFVESQYSQLGQDIIAILESNQFHYQAEIAPGKGDLPPLTHKGRGRYALVVYENALKYAGMDAWNRELLDKYCAEYGVGVVAFHRAGENAQPILRLGPFPLTLLTNVALRDCCVNPRAPLLYATRPEVDRGLLPGDDWTVFRSNHSTYEPVLLAKPAPASSGAGRQALAGGLGLWATVVQDLGLYDGVQRVLFGQGLGYWLHRLILVDAIAYLTGGMLSRPLERYILVDIDDIFVGKKGTRMNVDDVKALLETQNMLRTQISNFTFNLGFSGKFFHTGTQEEDAGDDLLLKYVNEFWWFPHMWSHMQPHLFHNQSSLMEQMILNKEFALEHGIPVNMGYAVAPHHSGVYPVHMQLYEAWKSAWGIRVTSTEEYPHLKPARHRKGFIHSGILVLPRQTCGLFTHTIFYKEYPGGPKELDKSIRGGELFLTVLLNPISIFMTHLSNYGNDRLGLYTFVNLANFLKCWTNLRLHTLPPIELAHHYFSLFPEQRNPLWQNPCDDKRHKDIWSKEKTCDRLPKFMVVGPQKTGTTALYLFLLMHPSISSSFPSSKTFEEVQFFNTNNYHKGIDWYMEFFPVPSNVSTDFLFEKSANYFPSEDTPKRAVALLPKAKILTLLINPSDRAYSWYQHQRAHEDRTALRFSFYEVISANHHAPSELRSLQGRCLVPGLYAVHLERWLTYYPPSQLMIIDGQQLRNDPAAVMDEVQKFLGVSPHFNYSQALTFDPQKGFWCQLLDGGRTKCLGKSKGRRYPAMDAEELYNLSLSTKFRFLKDKKITVTLHSMSNLSRDFLSRFYRDHNIELSKLLHRLGQPLPAWLREELQKVR
;
A
#
# COMPACT_ATOMS: atom_id res chain seq x y z
N GLY A 1 -0.55 -45.83 -44.83
CA GLY A 1 -1.00 -44.43 -45.04
C GLY A 1 -2.48 -44.37 -44.77
N THR A 2 -2.91 -43.54 -43.82
CA THR A 2 -4.16 -43.72 -43.07
C THR A 2 -5.08 -42.50 -43.15
N SER A 3 -6.39 -42.73 -43.04
CA SER A 3 -7.42 -41.70 -43.21
C SER A 3 -8.17 -41.37 -41.90
N ARG A 4 -8.62 -40.12 -41.80
CA ARG A 4 -9.78 -39.59 -41.03
C ARG A 4 -9.99 -39.96 -39.54
N ARG A 5 -10.16 -38.89 -38.75
CA ARG A 5 -11.01 -38.72 -37.55
C ARG A 5 -10.81 -39.67 -36.35
N THR A 6 -10.44 -39.11 -35.19
CA THR A 6 -11.39 -38.68 -34.12
C THR A 6 -10.62 -38.08 -32.93
N ALA A 7 -11.33 -37.40 -32.02
CA ALA A 7 -10.77 -36.76 -30.84
C ALA A 7 -10.87 -37.65 -29.59
N SER A 8 -10.01 -37.41 -28.60
CA SER A 8 -10.28 -37.76 -27.20
C SER A 8 -9.79 -36.65 -26.25
N LYS A 9 -10.63 -36.33 -25.26
CA LYS A 9 -10.28 -35.54 -24.09
C LYS A 9 -9.68 -36.50 -23.05
N ASN A 10 -8.84 -35.99 -22.14
CA ASN A 10 -8.80 -36.51 -20.77
C ASN A 10 -8.59 -35.34 -19.79
N TYR A 11 -9.48 -35.27 -18.80
CA TYR A 11 -9.33 -34.49 -17.57
C TYR A 11 -8.70 -35.41 -16.52
N VAL A 12 -7.90 -34.85 -15.62
CA VAL A 12 -7.67 -35.44 -14.29
C VAL A 12 -8.26 -34.47 -13.25
N GLN A 13 -8.95 -35.05 -12.29
CA GLN A 13 -9.79 -34.38 -11.30
C GLN A 13 -9.09 -34.45 -9.94
N PHE A 14 -9.17 -33.41 -9.12
CA PHE A 14 -8.83 -33.48 -7.70
C PHE A 14 -9.83 -32.70 -6.84
N ASP A 15 -10.04 -33.21 -5.63
CA ASP A 15 -11.20 -32.94 -4.80
C ASP A 15 -11.20 -31.58 -4.08
N ALA A 16 -12.42 -31.13 -3.75
CA ALA A 16 -12.65 -30.02 -2.83
C ALA A 16 -12.78 -30.55 -1.39
N GLY A 17 -12.15 -29.85 -0.44
CA GLY A 17 -12.26 -30.12 0.98
C GLY A 17 -12.36 -28.85 1.82
N PHE A 18 -13.21 -28.91 2.84
CA PHE A 18 -13.41 -27.96 3.96
C PHE A 18 -14.24 -26.69 3.76
N SER A 19 -15.39 -26.76 4.44
CA SER A 19 -16.32 -25.69 4.79
C SER A 19 -16.05 -25.12 6.20
N HIS A 20 -16.67 -23.96 6.44
CA HIS A 20 -17.04 -23.31 7.72
C HIS A 20 -16.21 -22.12 8.19
N LEU A 21 -16.76 -20.91 8.01
CA LEU A 21 -17.41 -20.10 9.06
C LEU A 21 -17.79 -18.72 8.48
N PHE A 22 -19.05 -18.30 8.66
CA PHE A 22 -19.49 -16.94 9.04
C PHE A 22 -21.02 -16.83 8.91
N THR A 23 -21.69 -16.47 10.00
CA THR A 23 -23.12 -16.11 10.06
C THR A 23 -23.29 -14.58 9.94
N PRO A 24 -24.46 -14.06 9.50
CA PRO A 24 -24.58 -12.69 9.02
C PRO A 24 -25.37 -11.76 9.95
N GLU A 25 -24.73 -10.73 10.50
CA GLU A 25 -25.38 -9.50 10.96
C GLU A 25 -24.50 -8.29 10.64
N ARG A 26 -24.81 -7.58 9.53
CA ARG A 26 -24.37 -6.20 9.20
C ARG A 26 -25.03 -5.75 7.89
N THR A 27 -26.28 -5.30 7.96
CA THR A 27 -26.94 -4.54 6.89
C THR A 27 -26.93 -3.06 7.25
N GLY A 28 -25.97 -2.31 6.70
CA GLY A 28 -25.82 -0.88 6.90
C GLY A 28 -24.46 -0.39 6.39
N GLN A 29 -24.48 0.46 5.36
CA GLN A 29 -23.31 1.18 4.82
C GLN A 29 -22.10 0.32 4.39
N PHE A 30 -22.30 -0.51 3.36
CA PHE A 30 -21.25 -0.83 2.39
C PHE A 30 -21.85 -0.77 0.98
N GLN A 31 -21.90 0.42 0.39
CA GLN A 31 -22.34 0.59 -0.99
C GLN A 31 -21.12 0.67 -1.92
N LEU A 32 -21.10 -0.22 -2.90
CA LEU A 32 -19.93 -0.48 -3.75
C LEU A 32 -19.68 0.65 -4.75
N CYS A 33 -18.52 1.31 -4.69
CA CYS A 33 -17.92 1.92 -5.87
C CYS A 33 -17.34 0.83 -6.78
N VAL A 34 -18.21 0.14 -7.53
CA VAL A 34 -17.83 -0.64 -8.72
C VAL A 34 -18.10 0.25 -9.94
N SER A 35 -17.07 0.54 -10.73
CA SER A 35 -17.19 1.35 -11.93
C SER A 35 -18.08 0.67 -12.99
N GLN A 36 -19.02 1.41 -13.54
CA GLN A 36 -20.15 0.90 -14.33
C GLN A 36 -19.80 0.44 -15.77
N GLN A 37 -18.53 0.17 -16.06
CA GLN A 37 -18.11 -0.44 -17.34
C GLN A 37 -18.52 -1.92 -17.49
N GLN A 38 -18.95 -2.60 -16.41
CA GLN A 38 -19.46 -3.98 -16.51
C GLN A 38 -20.81 -4.12 -17.24
N ILE A 39 -21.56 -3.04 -17.47
CA ILE A 39 -22.91 -3.15 -18.07
C ILE A 39 -22.88 -3.42 -19.58
N GLN A 40 -21.84 -2.99 -20.31
CA GLN A 40 -21.70 -3.33 -21.74
C GLN A 40 -21.23 -4.78 -22.01
N LEU A 41 -20.82 -5.53 -20.99
CA LEU A 41 -20.53 -6.97 -21.13
C LEU A 41 -21.78 -7.86 -20.99
N HIS A 42 -22.89 -7.33 -20.47
CA HIS A 42 -24.05 -8.16 -20.10
C HIS A 42 -25.02 -8.46 -21.25
N SER A 43 -25.03 -7.67 -22.33
CA SER A 43 -25.91 -7.86 -23.49
C SER A 43 -25.47 -8.98 -24.45
N LEU A 44 -24.25 -9.51 -24.30
CA LEU A 44 -23.73 -10.67 -25.06
C LEU A 44 -23.54 -11.93 -24.20
N TRP A 45 -23.75 -11.84 -22.87
CA TRP A 45 -23.39 -12.92 -21.93
C TRP A 45 -24.50 -13.96 -21.69
N LEU A 46 -25.77 -13.56 -21.83
CA LEU A 46 -26.93 -14.41 -21.56
C LEU A 46 -27.14 -15.56 -22.58
N PRO A 47 -27.04 -15.34 -23.91
CA PRO A 47 -27.25 -16.44 -24.88
C PRO A 47 -26.20 -17.55 -24.79
N LEU A 48 -24.94 -17.19 -24.55
CA LEU A 48 -23.80 -18.13 -24.58
C LEU A 48 -23.73 -19.03 -23.34
N ASN A 49 -24.08 -18.52 -22.15
CA ASN A 49 -24.05 -19.35 -20.94
C ASN A 49 -25.29 -20.24 -20.79
N GLN A 50 -26.43 -19.92 -21.39
CA GLN A 50 -27.59 -20.82 -21.39
C GLN A 50 -27.29 -22.10 -22.21
N GLN A 51 -26.72 -21.96 -23.41
CA GLN A 51 -26.27 -23.12 -24.21
C GLN A 51 -25.17 -23.94 -23.52
N ARG A 52 -24.26 -23.30 -22.79
CA ARG A 52 -23.17 -23.98 -22.06
C ARG A 52 -23.71 -24.81 -20.89
N MET A 53 -24.65 -24.27 -20.14
CA MET A 53 -25.26 -24.93 -18.98
C MET A 53 -26.15 -26.13 -19.39
N GLU A 54 -26.86 -26.03 -20.51
CA GLU A 54 -27.64 -27.15 -21.06
C GLU A 54 -26.75 -28.30 -21.56
N MET A 55 -25.58 -28.00 -22.16
CA MET A 55 -24.61 -29.04 -22.56
C MET A 55 -23.96 -29.75 -21.36
N GLU A 56 -23.58 -29.02 -20.31
CA GLU A 56 -22.90 -29.60 -19.14
C GLU A 56 -23.85 -30.53 -18.35
N VAL A 57 -25.12 -30.13 -18.15
CA VAL A 57 -26.14 -30.98 -17.51
C VAL A 57 -26.44 -32.24 -18.33
N GLY A 58 -26.49 -32.14 -19.67
CA GLY A 58 -26.66 -33.30 -20.55
C GLY A 58 -25.52 -34.31 -20.43
N SER A 59 -24.28 -33.83 -20.29
CA SER A 59 -23.10 -34.70 -20.13
C SER A 59 -23.10 -35.48 -18.81
N LEU A 60 -23.55 -34.85 -17.71
CA LEU A 60 -23.61 -35.47 -16.38
C LEU A 60 -24.60 -36.65 -16.35
N VAL A 61 -25.73 -36.51 -17.03
CA VAL A 61 -26.77 -37.56 -17.14
C VAL A 61 -26.30 -38.74 -17.99
N GLN A 62 -25.46 -38.53 -19.01
CA GLN A 62 -24.84 -39.63 -19.76
C GLN A 62 -23.74 -40.35 -18.96
N ALA A 63 -22.92 -39.62 -18.19
CA ALA A 63 -21.89 -40.21 -17.34
C ALA A 63 -22.48 -41.16 -16.28
N LEU A 64 -23.55 -40.72 -15.59
CA LEU A 64 -24.25 -41.54 -14.59
C LEU A 64 -24.90 -42.80 -15.20
N LYS A 65 -25.39 -42.73 -16.45
CA LYS A 65 -25.91 -43.90 -17.17
C LYS A 65 -24.82 -44.91 -17.53
N ARG A 66 -23.59 -44.47 -17.85
CA ARG A 66 -22.45 -45.38 -18.10
C ARG A 66 -21.97 -46.08 -16.83
N GLN A 67 -21.82 -45.35 -15.73
CA GLN A 67 -21.34 -45.92 -14.46
C GLN A 67 -22.26 -47.00 -13.89
N CYS A 68 -23.57 -46.91 -14.13
CA CYS A 68 -24.52 -47.97 -13.74
C CYS A 68 -24.46 -49.20 -14.65
N PHE A 69 -24.03 -49.06 -15.91
CA PHE A 69 -23.95 -50.16 -16.88
C PHE A 69 -22.67 -50.99 -16.68
N GLU A 70 -21.55 -50.34 -16.37
CA GLU A 70 -20.25 -51.01 -16.15
C GLU A 70 -20.22 -51.83 -14.84
N ARG A 71 -20.96 -51.41 -13.81
CA ARG A 71 -21.14 -52.19 -12.56
C ARG A 71 -22.05 -53.41 -12.69
N ALA A 72 -22.84 -53.52 -13.75
CA ALA A 72 -23.66 -54.70 -14.01
C ALA A 72 -22.90 -55.85 -14.69
N LEU A 73 -21.67 -55.61 -15.16
CA LEU A 73 -20.89 -56.53 -16.00
C LEU A 73 -19.64 -57.12 -15.34
N SER A 74 -19.33 -56.75 -14.09
CA SER A 74 -18.12 -57.18 -13.37
C SER A 74 -18.46 -58.01 -12.13
N GLY A 75 -18.85 -59.27 -12.34
CA GLY A 75 -18.98 -60.23 -11.25
C GLY A 75 -17.63 -60.85 -10.86
N THR A 76 -17.19 -60.66 -9.61
CA THR A 76 -16.19 -61.51 -8.92
C THR A 76 -16.13 -61.17 -7.41
N ALA A 77 -16.11 -62.21 -6.57
CA ALA A 77 -15.70 -62.18 -5.15
C ALA A 77 -14.22 -62.68 -5.06
N PRO A 78 -13.45 -62.57 -3.93
CA PRO A 78 -13.80 -62.84 -2.52
C PRO A 78 -13.21 -61.76 -1.54
N GLU A 79 -12.96 -61.90 -0.22
CA GLU A 79 -13.08 -63.02 0.74
C GLU A 79 -13.45 -62.56 2.19
N THR A 80 -12.68 -62.93 3.24
CA THR A 80 -13.01 -62.72 4.67
C THR A 80 -11.82 -62.41 5.59
N GLY A 81 -12.09 -61.79 6.75
CA GLY A 81 -11.21 -61.70 7.93
C GLY A 81 -10.86 -60.27 8.36
N GLY A 82 -10.89 -59.86 9.64
CA GLY A 82 -11.31 -60.53 10.89
C GLY A 82 -10.71 -59.84 12.13
N SER A 83 -11.32 -60.01 13.32
CA SER A 83 -10.83 -59.58 14.68
C SER A 83 -11.08 -58.10 15.08
N LEU A 84 -12.02 -57.82 16.01
CA LEU A 84 -11.89 -57.76 17.51
C LEU A 84 -11.20 -56.47 18.02
N VAL A 85 -11.58 -55.77 19.11
CA VAL A 85 -12.71 -55.69 20.06
C VAL A 85 -12.29 -54.63 21.11
N THR A 86 -13.18 -53.72 21.56
CA THR A 86 -13.35 -53.23 22.96
C THR A 86 -14.28 -52.01 23.05
N THR A 87 -14.86 -51.81 24.22
CA THR A 87 -15.97 -50.90 24.59
C THR A 87 -15.66 -50.24 25.97
N PRO A 88 -16.53 -49.43 26.63
CA PRO A 88 -17.41 -48.31 26.22
C PRO A 88 -17.35 -47.08 27.18
N ARG A 89 -18.36 -46.16 27.09
CA ARG A 89 -18.77 -45.06 28.04
C ARG A 89 -17.95 -43.75 27.98
N SER A 90 -18.49 -42.55 28.21
CA SER A 90 -19.87 -41.99 28.36
C SER A 90 -19.76 -40.44 28.50
N GLU A 91 -20.76 -39.55 28.36
CA GLU A 91 -22.21 -39.63 28.06
C GLU A 91 -22.72 -38.30 27.46
N ALA A 92 -23.99 -38.21 27.02
CA ALA A 92 -24.68 -36.96 26.65
C ALA A 92 -26.22 -37.08 26.85
N PRO A 93 -26.94 -36.03 27.31
CA PRO A 93 -28.37 -36.12 27.64
C PRO A 93 -29.34 -35.91 26.46
N ARG A 94 -30.57 -36.38 26.64
CA ARG A 94 -31.65 -36.55 25.64
C ARG A 94 -32.56 -35.32 25.52
N VAL A 95 -33.17 -35.10 24.34
CA VAL A 95 -34.60 -34.71 24.23
C VAL A 95 -35.32 -35.49 23.10
N ARG A 96 -36.29 -36.30 23.55
CA ARG A 96 -37.54 -36.85 22.96
C ARG A 96 -37.85 -36.80 21.45
N LEU A 97 -38.41 -37.94 21.01
CA LEU A 97 -39.30 -38.15 19.85
C LEU A 97 -40.61 -38.78 20.34
N GLU A 98 -41.74 -38.45 19.70
CA GLU A 98 -43.01 -39.20 19.75
C GLU A 98 -43.35 -39.64 18.30
N VAL A 99 -43.43 -40.95 18.00
CA VAL A 99 -44.64 -41.81 17.96
C VAL A 99 -45.52 -41.47 16.73
N CYS A 100 -45.90 -42.35 15.78
CA CYS A 100 -46.26 -43.79 15.74
C CYS A 100 -46.24 -44.30 14.26
N PRO A 101 -46.72 -45.50 13.85
CA PRO A 101 -46.77 -46.84 14.47
C PRO A 101 -46.07 -47.96 13.63
N ARG A 102 -46.12 -49.21 14.12
CA ARG A 102 -45.58 -50.45 13.49
C ARG A 102 -46.55 -51.08 12.47
N TYR A 103 -46.04 -51.95 11.58
CA TYR A 103 -46.65 -53.28 11.34
C TYR A 103 -45.58 -54.37 11.03
N ARG A 104 -45.83 -55.57 11.59
CA ARG A 104 -45.25 -56.90 11.23
C ARG A 104 -46.22 -57.56 10.22
N LEU A 105 -46.02 -58.68 9.52
CA LEU A 105 -45.08 -59.82 9.50
C LEU A 105 -45.31 -60.52 8.13
N GLY A 106 -44.41 -61.35 7.61
CA GLY A 106 -44.72 -62.22 6.45
C GLY A 106 -43.49 -62.78 5.73
N SER A 107 -43.49 -64.08 5.43
CA SER A 107 -42.32 -64.84 4.99
C SER A 107 -42.46 -65.49 3.60
N SER A 108 -41.31 -65.86 3.05
CA SER A 108 -41.05 -66.89 2.01
C SER A 108 -41.20 -66.54 0.51
N ASN A 109 -40.22 -67.06 -0.25
CA ASN A 109 -40.15 -67.32 -1.69
C ASN A 109 -39.89 -66.16 -2.68
N VAL A 110 -38.60 -65.83 -2.81
CA VAL A 110 -37.77 -65.99 -4.03
C VAL A 110 -38.38 -65.65 -5.41
N CYS A 111 -37.65 -64.79 -6.15
CA CYS A 111 -37.79 -64.47 -7.58
C CYS A 111 -39.01 -63.63 -8.02
N ASP A 112 -39.12 -62.37 -7.56
CA ASP A 112 -39.40 -61.22 -8.47
C ASP A 112 -39.14 -59.83 -7.82
N GLN A 113 -37.89 -59.33 -7.77
CA GLN A 113 -37.55 -58.02 -7.16
C GLN A 113 -36.41 -57.25 -7.87
N SER A 114 -36.42 -57.17 -9.21
CA SER A 114 -35.56 -56.24 -9.95
C SER A 114 -36.32 -55.09 -10.63
N GLU A 115 -37.58 -55.28 -11.06
CA GLU A 115 -38.33 -54.23 -11.76
C GLU A 115 -38.99 -53.19 -10.82
N THR A 116 -39.47 -53.61 -9.64
CA THR A 116 -40.19 -52.73 -8.70
C THR A 116 -39.31 -51.66 -8.04
N LEU A 117 -38.01 -51.92 -7.87
CA LEU A 117 -37.06 -50.92 -7.35
C LEU A 117 -36.72 -49.84 -8.38
N TYR A 118 -36.60 -50.22 -9.66
CA TYR A 118 -36.39 -49.26 -10.75
C TYR A 118 -37.60 -48.33 -10.93
N HIS A 119 -38.81 -48.89 -10.86
CA HIS A 119 -40.03 -48.10 -11.02
C HIS A 119 -40.26 -47.09 -9.89
N THR A 120 -39.96 -47.46 -8.63
CA THR A 120 -40.09 -46.56 -7.48
C THR A 120 -39.03 -45.45 -7.48
N CYS A 121 -37.77 -45.75 -7.79
CA CYS A 121 -36.73 -44.73 -7.96
C CYS A 121 -37.02 -43.77 -9.13
N ALA A 122 -37.52 -44.27 -10.27
CA ALA A 122 -37.89 -43.43 -11.41
C ALA A 122 -39.04 -42.45 -11.08
N VAL A 123 -40.07 -42.93 -10.38
CA VAL A 123 -41.20 -42.09 -9.92
C VAL A 123 -40.76 -41.05 -8.89
N PHE A 124 -39.84 -41.39 -7.99
CA PHE A 124 -39.30 -40.42 -7.02
C PHE A 124 -38.45 -39.33 -7.71
N ALA A 125 -37.61 -39.71 -8.67
CA ALA A 125 -36.81 -38.77 -9.47
C ALA A 125 -37.68 -37.87 -10.37
N MET A 126 -38.74 -38.40 -10.99
CA MET A 126 -39.74 -37.60 -11.71
C MET A 126 -40.47 -36.62 -10.79
N ASN A 127 -40.94 -37.07 -9.62
CA ASN A 127 -41.61 -36.18 -8.68
C ASN A 127 -40.69 -35.07 -8.16
N LEU A 128 -39.42 -35.37 -7.87
CA LEU A 128 -38.44 -34.38 -7.44
C LEU A 128 -38.14 -33.36 -8.55
N THR A 129 -37.91 -33.80 -9.79
CA THR A 129 -37.65 -32.90 -10.93
C THR A 129 -38.87 -32.05 -11.31
N VAL A 130 -40.09 -32.57 -11.17
CA VAL A 130 -41.33 -31.79 -11.35
C VAL A 130 -41.49 -30.76 -10.22
N LYS A 131 -41.19 -31.10 -8.97
CA LYS A 131 -41.19 -30.15 -7.84
C LYS A 131 -40.15 -29.04 -8.04
N LEU A 132 -38.95 -29.40 -8.49
CA LEU A 132 -37.86 -28.45 -8.77
C LEU A 132 -38.24 -27.51 -9.94
N ARG A 133 -38.79 -28.04 -11.05
CA ARG A 133 -39.32 -27.22 -12.16
C ARG A 133 -40.45 -26.29 -11.73
N ARG A 134 -41.35 -26.72 -10.85
CA ARG A 134 -42.43 -25.87 -10.30
C ARG A 134 -41.87 -24.73 -9.45
N ASN A 135 -40.89 -25.00 -8.60
CA ASN A 135 -40.26 -23.97 -7.77
C ASN A 135 -39.42 -23.00 -8.61
N LEU A 136 -38.67 -23.50 -9.60
CA LEU A 136 -37.90 -22.66 -10.53
C LEU A 136 -38.82 -21.77 -11.38
N ARG A 137 -39.94 -22.30 -11.90
CA ARG A 137 -40.95 -21.48 -12.60
C ARG A 137 -41.54 -20.39 -11.69
N ARG A 138 -41.86 -20.70 -10.43
CA ARG A 138 -42.34 -19.69 -9.47
C ARG A 138 -41.30 -18.60 -9.21
N LEU A 139 -40.02 -18.97 -9.06
CA LEU A 139 -38.92 -18.02 -8.88
C LEU A 139 -38.73 -17.11 -10.10
N VAL A 140 -38.76 -17.67 -11.32
CA VAL A 140 -38.67 -16.91 -12.58
C VAL A 140 -39.86 -15.97 -12.76
N ILE A 141 -41.08 -16.40 -12.41
CA ILE A 141 -42.27 -15.53 -12.44
C ILE A 141 -42.18 -14.40 -11.42
N LEU A 142 -41.67 -14.67 -10.20
CA LEU A 142 -41.44 -13.64 -9.18
C LEU A 142 -40.37 -12.63 -9.61
N LEU A 143 -39.27 -13.08 -10.23
CA LEU A 143 -38.25 -12.20 -10.79
C LEU A 143 -38.79 -11.36 -11.95
N ALA A 144 -39.53 -11.98 -12.88
CA ALA A 144 -40.14 -11.27 -14.01
C ALA A 144 -41.17 -10.22 -13.56
N THR A 145 -42.01 -10.54 -12.58
CA THR A 145 -42.98 -9.58 -12.01
C THR A 145 -42.30 -8.46 -11.25
N PHE A 146 -41.25 -8.75 -10.47
CA PHE A 146 -40.45 -7.71 -9.80
C PHE A 146 -39.77 -6.77 -10.79
N CYS A 147 -39.18 -7.30 -11.87
CA CYS A 147 -38.61 -6.49 -12.95
C CYS A 147 -39.67 -5.62 -13.65
N MET A 148 -40.84 -6.18 -13.97
CA MET A 148 -41.93 -5.42 -14.59
C MET A 148 -42.45 -4.30 -13.68
N VAL A 149 -42.63 -4.56 -12.38
CA VAL A 149 -43.01 -3.53 -11.40
C VAL A 149 -41.91 -2.46 -11.28
N SER A 150 -40.64 -2.84 -11.26
CA SER A 150 -39.52 -1.89 -11.25
C SER A 150 -39.50 -1.02 -12.51
N VAL A 151 -39.76 -1.57 -13.69
CA VAL A 151 -39.84 -0.81 -14.95
C VAL A 151 -41.03 0.14 -14.94
N ILE A 152 -42.20 -0.27 -14.43
CA ILE A 152 -43.39 0.59 -14.30
C ILE A 152 -43.14 1.73 -13.31
N ILE A 153 -42.49 1.46 -12.17
CA ILE A 153 -42.13 2.51 -11.20
C ILE A 153 -41.12 3.49 -11.81
N SER A 154 -40.06 2.99 -12.46
CA SER A 154 -39.09 3.86 -13.14
C SER A 154 -39.74 4.68 -14.27
N ALA A 155 -40.64 4.09 -15.05
CA ALA A 155 -41.39 4.79 -16.08
C ALA A 155 -42.31 5.87 -15.48
N TYR A 156 -42.98 5.58 -14.36
CA TYR A 156 -43.80 6.56 -13.64
C TYR A 156 -42.97 7.75 -13.15
N TYR A 157 -41.79 7.51 -12.56
CA TYR A 157 -40.91 8.61 -12.13
C TYR A 157 -40.30 9.39 -13.31
N LEU A 158 -39.96 8.72 -14.42
CA LEU A 158 -39.51 9.37 -15.66
C LEU A 158 -40.60 10.25 -16.29
N TYR A 159 -41.86 9.82 -16.27
CA TYR A 159 -42.98 10.55 -16.88
C TYR A 159 -43.59 11.63 -15.95
N ALA A 160 -43.57 11.42 -14.63
CA ALA A 160 -43.96 12.44 -13.66
C ALA A 160 -42.88 13.53 -13.51
N GLY A 161 -41.60 13.20 -13.77
CA GLY A 161 -40.48 14.14 -13.71
C GLY A 161 -40.34 15.06 -14.92
N SER A 162 -41.00 14.78 -16.06
CA SER A 162 -40.89 15.62 -17.26
C SER A 162 -41.79 16.86 -17.24
N ALA A 163 -42.72 16.97 -16.28
CA ALA A 163 -43.68 18.07 -16.18
C ALA A 163 -43.19 19.21 -15.26
N GLN A 164 -41.90 19.56 -15.32
CA GLN A 164 -41.39 20.79 -14.71
C GLN A 164 -40.19 21.37 -15.49
N GLU A 165 -40.46 21.79 -16.72
CA GLU A 165 -39.67 22.80 -17.44
C GLU A 165 -39.67 24.10 -16.61
N LEU A 166 -38.50 24.55 -16.14
CA LEU A 166 -38.04 25.94 -16.24
C LEU A 166 -36.60 26.14 -15.74
N ASP A 167 -35.95 27.14 -16.36
CA ASP A 167 -34.86 28.00 -15.90
C ASP A 167 -33.64 27.44 -15.13
N LEU A 168 -32.47 27.58 -15.77
CA LEU A 168 -31.13 27.49 -15.18
C LEU A 168 -30.48 28.88 -14.98
N SER A 169 -31.25 29.97 -15.08
CA SER A 169 -30.72 31.34 -15.15
C SER A 169 -30.43 32.05 -13.81
N ASP A 170 -30.96 31.56 -12.68
CA ASP A 170 -31.03 32.35 -11.42
C ASP A 170 -30.13 31.84 -10.26
N HIS A 171 -29.02 31.15 -10.58
CA HIS A 171 -27.97 30.77 -9.61
C HIS A 171 -26.59 31.35 -9.98
N SER A 172 -26.59 32.52 -10.62
CA SER A 172 -25.41 33.35 -10.89
C SER A 172 -24.91 34.16 -9.67
N ALA A 173 -25.57 34.03 -8.51
CA ALA A 173 -25.09 34.54 -7.23
C ALA A 173 -23.91 33.70 -6.72
N GLY A 174 -22.70 34.02 -7.20
CA GLY A 174 -21.46 33.52 -6.61
C GLY A 174 -21.39 33.83 -5.12
N PRO A 175 -20.72 33.00 -4.29
CA PRO A 175 -20.55 33.30 -2.89
C PRO A 175 -19.58 34.47 -2.72
N ASP A 176 -20.12 35.69 -2.64
CA ASP A 176 -19.39 36.86 -2.17
C ASP A 176 -18.81 36.55 -0.79
N CYS A 177 -17.50 36.74 -0.62
CA CYS A 177 -16.84 36.53 0.67
C CYS A 177 -17.50 37.45 1.72
N GLY A 178 -17.75 36.94 2.93
CA GLY A 178 -18.71 37.55 3.84
C GLY A 178 -18.19 38.85 4.45
N ASP A 179 -18.71 40.01 4.01
CA ASP A 179 -18.25 41.32 4.51
C ASP A 179 -18.39 41.41 6.05
N LEU A 180 -17.24 41.40 6.73
CA LEU A 180 -17.09 41.09 8.17
C LEU A 180 -17.58 42.22 9.10
N ARG A 181 -18.25 43.23 8.55
CA ARG A 181 -18.58 44.54 9.14
C ARG A 181 -19.59 44.54 10.29
N SER A 182 -20.07 43.37 10.74
CA SER A 182 -21.16 43.25 11.73
C SER A 182 -20.81 42.50 13.02
N LEU A 183 -19.54 42.11 13.24
CA LEU A 183 -19.10 41.45 14.47
C LEU A 183 -18.35 42.40 15.43
N PRO A 184 -18.57 42.31 16.76
CA PRO A 184 -18.12 43.30 17.74
C PRO A 184 -16.62 43.15 18.13
N PHE A 185 -15.73 43.22 17.15
CA PHE A 185 -14.28 43.13 17.37
C PHE A 185 -13.62 44.52 17.43
N ARG A 186 -13.57 45.12 18.63
CA ARG A 186 -12.79 46.34 18.91
C ARG A 186 -11.31 46.17 18.52
N GLN A 187 -10.71 47.13 17.81
CA GLN A 187 -9.31 47.05 17.36
C GLN A 187 -8.33 47.04 18.56
N VAL A 188 -7.43 46.06 18.57
CA VAL A 188 -6.26 45.93 19.47
C VAL A 188 -5.18 45.17 18.66
N GLU A 189 -3.91 45.48 18.87
CA GLU A 189 -2.79 44.87 18.11
C GLU A 189 -2.71 43.34 18.26
N PRO A 190 -2.33 42.60 17.18
CA PRO A 190 -2.08 41.16 17.26
C PRO A 190 -0.89 40.84 18.18
N ARG A 191 -1.05 39.83 19.04
CA ARG A 191 0.06 39.28 19.84
C ARG A 191 0.95 38.40 18.96
N THR A 192 2.22 38.74 18.84
CA THR A 192 3.21 37.89 18.16
C THR A 192 3.49 36.63 18.98
N PRO A 193 3.58 35.44 18.34
CA PRO A 193 3.98 34.21 19.03
C PRO A 193 5.39 34.34 19.62
N LYS A 194 5.63 33.74 20.79
CA LYS A 194 7.00 33.63 21.33
C LYS A 194 7.82 32.69 20.44
N PRO A 195 9.07 33.03 20.09
CA PRO A 195 9.94 32.12 19.35
C PRO A 195 10.22 30.85 20.18
N MET A 196 10.10 29.68 19.56
CA MET A 196 10.32 28.37 20.18
C MET A 196 11.64 27.78 19.70
N ASP A 197 12.41 27.17 20.60
CA ASP A 197 13.60 26.39 20.23
C ASP A 197 13.19 25.03 19.63
N THR A 198 13.25 24.92 18.31
CA THR A 198 12.98 23.67 17.58
C THR A 198 14.19 22.73 17.54
N SER A 199 15.39 23.19 17.92
CA SER A 199 16.64 22.45 17.73
C SER A 199 16.75 21.20 18.62
N ARG A 200 16.01 21.14 19.75
CA ARG A 200 16.11 20.07 20.77
C ARG A 200 15.14 18.90 20.61
N LYS A 201 14.28 18.89 19.57
CA LYS A 201 13.23 17.86 19.38
C LYS A 201 13.10 17.34 17.95
N ASP A 202 12.53 16.15 17.79
CA ASP A 202 12.31 15.51 16.49
C ASP A 202 10.95 15.93 15.87
N PRO A 203 10.83 16.05 14.54
CA PRO A 203 9.62 16.45 13.83
C PRO A 203 8.61 15.28 13.70
N VAL A 204 8.19 14.73 14.84
CA VAL A 204 7.26 13.58 14.92
C VAL A 204 6.07 13.92 15.81
N VAL A 205 4.85 13.56 15.40
CA VAL A 205 3.64 13.74 16.22
C VAL A 205 3.34 12.47 17.02
N LEU A 206 3.13 12.59 18.33
CA LEU A 206 2.59 11.50 19.15
C LEU A 206 1.06 11.59 19.18
N VAL A 207 0.35 10.57 18.69
CA VAL A 207 -1.11 10.56 18.59
C VAL A 207 -1.68 9.49 19.52
N PHE A 208 -2.41 9.91 20.55
CA PHE A 208 -3.13 9.03 21.45
C PHE A 208 -4.58 8.81 20.98
N VAL A 209 -4.88 7.57 20.61
CA VAL A 209 -6.19 7.11 20.13
C VAL A 209 -6.89 6.24 21.18
N GLU A 210 -8.23 6.18 21.22
CA GLU A 210 -8.95 5.26 22.12
C GLU A 210 -8.92 3.81 21.61
N SER A 211 -8.84 3.63 20.29
CA SER A 211 -8.57 2.35 19.65
C SER A 211 -7.91 2.53 18.29
N GLN A 212 -7.27 1.49 17.77
CA GLN A 212 -6.67 1.47 16.43
C GLN A 212 -7.68 1.78 15.30
N TYR A 213 -8.98 1.65 15.58
CA TYR A 213 -10.07 1.82 14.60
C TYR A 213 -10.94 3.06 14.88
N SER A 214 -10.52 3.96 15.79
CA SER A 214 -11.27 5.18 16.10
C SER A 214 -11.33 6.10 14.88
N GLN A 215 -12.54 6.49 14.46
CA GLN A 215 -12.73 7.33 13.28
C GLN A 215 -12.01 8.68 13.42
N LEU A 216 -12.01 9.27 14.61
CA LEU A 216 -11.32 10.55 14.85
C LEU A 216 -9.80 10.38 14.79
N GLY A 217 -9.24 9.34 15.42
CA GLY A 217 -7.83 9.01 15.30
C GLY A 217 -7.39 8.77 13.85
N GLN A 218 -8.21 8.06 13.07
CA GLN A 218 -7.96 7.82 11.64
C GLN A 218 -8.08 9.12 10.80
N ASP A 219 -9.01 10.02 11.11
CA ASP A 219 -9.10 11.34 10.46
C ASP A 219 -7.89 12.24 10.78
N ILE A 220 -7.41 12.22 12.03
CA ILE A 220 -6.17 12.92 12.45
C ILE A 220 -4.97 12.36 11.68
N ILE A 221 -4.81 11.03 11.68
CA ILE A 221 -3.74 10.33 10.97
C ILE A 221 -3.79 10.65 9.47
N ALA A 222 -4.95 10.65 8.84
CA ALA A 222 -5.09 10.97 7.42
C ALA A 222 -4.62 12.40 7.07
N ILE A 223 -4.82 13.38 7.96
CA ILE A 223 -4.31 14.75 7.79
C ILE A 223 -2.77 14.79 7.93
N LEU A 224 -2.20 14.05 8.89
CA LEU A 224 -0.75 13.93 9.06
C LEU A 224 -0.09 13.24 7.87
N GLU A 225 -0.68 12.15 7.38
CA GLU A 225 -0.23 11.39 6.19
C GLU A 225 -0.26 12.22 4.92
N SER A 226 -1.34 12.99 4.70
CA SER A 226 -1.47 13.88 3.55
C SER A 226 -0.42 15.01 3.57
N ASN A 227 -0.10 15.53 4.75
CA ASN A 227 1.01 16.47 4.93
C ASN A 227 2.39 15.80 4.94
N GLN A 228 2.47 14.47 4.86
CA GLN A 228 3.69 13.67 5.01
C GLN A 228 4.46 13.96 6.33
N PHE A 229 3.74 14.26 7.41
CA PHE A 229 4.32 14.42 8.74
C PHE A 229 4.51 13.06 9.40
N HIS A 230 5.67 12.82 9.99
CA HIS A 230 5.93 11.59 10.73
C HIS A 230 5.09 11.56 12.02
N TYR A 231 4.53 10.40 12.34
CA TYR A 231 3.74 10.21 13.55
C TYR A 231 4.00 8.85 14.19
N GLN A 232 3.69 8.73 15.48
CA GLN A 232 3.57 7.47 16.21
C GLN A 232 2.19 7.47 16.87
N ALA A 233 1.37 6.46 16.55
CA ALA A 233 0.04 6.31 17.12
C ALA A 233 0.07 5.26 18.25
N GLU A 234 -0.48 5.61 19.41
CA GLU A 234 -0.53 4.77 20.61
C GLU A 234 -1.94 4.75 21.18
N ILE A 235 -2.33 3.66 21.85
CA ILE A 235 -3.62 3.63 22.56
C ILE A 235 -3.47 4.44 23.85
N ALA A 236 -4.37 5.40 24.08
CA ALA A 236 -4.35 6.31 25.23
C ALA A 236 -4.32 5.53 26.56
N PRO A 237 -3.21 5.58 27.33
CA PRO A 237 -3.06 4.76 28.53
C PRO A 237 -4.09 5.17 29.59
N GLY A 238 -4.85 4.19 30.09
CA GLY A 238 -5.76 4.40 31.22
C GLY A 238 -5.09 4.20 32.59
N LYS A 239 -4.15 3.25 32.66
CA LYS A 239 -3.30 2.91 33.81
C LYS A 239 -2.02 2.20 33.32
N GLY A 240 -1.27 2.87 32.45
CA GLY A 240 -0.06 2.31 31.83
C GLY A 240 0.96 3.41 31.53
N ASP A 241 2.20 3.02 31.31
CA ASP A 241 3.30 3.97 31.09
C ASP A 241 3.18 4.67 29.74
N LEU A 242 3.58 5.95 29.70
CA LEU A 242 3.78 6.67 28.45
C LEU A 242 4.94 6.05 27.62
N PRO A 243 4.87 6.11 26.27
CA PRO A 243 6.01 5.73 25.44
C PRO A 243 7.24 6.62 25.75
N PRO A 244 8.48 6.16 25.54
CA PRO A 244 9.67 6.95 25.84
C PRO A 244 9.63 8.30 25.12
N LEU A 245 9.58 9.41 25.88
CA LEU A 245 9.45 10.77 25.32
C LEU A 245 10.79 11.34 24.84
N THR A 246 11.91 10.80 25.31
CA THR A 246 13.27 11.27 24.98
C THR A 246 14.17 10.14 24.48
N HIS A 247 15.11 10.44 23.58
CA HIS A 247 16.20 9.55 23.18
C HIS A 247 17.53 10.32 23.17
N LYS A 248 18.54 9.81 23.89
CA LYS A 248 19.89 10.42 23.96
C LYS A 248 19.87 11.93 24.30
N GLY A 249 18.99 12.35 25.22
CA GLY A 249 18.82 13.75 25.65
C GLY A 249 17.99 14.63 24.71
N ARG A 250 17.54 14.13 23.55
CA ARG A 250 16.68 14.81 22.59
C ARG A 250 15.22 14.42 22.80
N GLY A 251 14.28 15.36 22.62
CA GLY A 251 12.84 15.07 22.65
C GLY A 251 12.40 14.36 21.37
N ARG A 252 11.67 13.25 21.48
CA ARG A 252 11.27 12.41 20.33
C ARG A 252 10.06 12.93 19.57
N TYR A 253 9.34 13.91 20.11
CA TYR A 253 8.07 14.39 19.57
C TYR A 253 7.99 15.92 19.54
N ALA A 254 7.44 16.44 18.45
CA ALA A 254 7.19 17.84 18.17
C ALA A 254 5.93 18.39 18.86
N LEU A 255 4.92 17.51 18.92
CA LEU A 255 3.51 17.76 19.23
C LEU A 255 2.91 16.49 19.82
N VAL A 256 1.98 16.62 20.77
CA VAL A 256 1.13 15.52 21.24
C VAL A 256 -0.33 15.79 20.88
N VAL A 257 -1.05 14.79 20.39
CA VAL A 257 -2.46 14.87 20.03
C VAL A 257 -3.25 13.82 20.80
N TYR A 258 -4.34 14.22 21.46
CA TYR A 258 -5.28 13.30 22.11
C TYR A 258 -6.64 13.37 21.42
N GLU A 259 -7.15 12.24 20.94
CA GLU A 259 -8.52 12.21 20.40
C GLU A 259 -9.60 12.35 21.49
N ASN A 260 -9.24 12.19 22.77
CA ASN A 260 -10.11 12.42 23.91
C ASN A 260 -9.43 13.28 25.00
N ALA A 261 -9.89 14.52 25.15
CA ALA A 261 -9.42 15.47 26.14
C ALA A 261 -9.67 15.04 27.60
N LEU A 262 -10.66 14.18 27.86
CA LEU A 262 -10.88 13.62 29.20
C LEU A 262 -9.81 12.60 29.59
N LYS A 263 -9.26 11.85 28.62
CA LYS A 263 -8.11 10.97 28.84
C LYS A 263 -6.85 11.77 29.18
N TYR A 264 -6.64 12.90 28.49
CA TYR A 264 -5.55 13.83 28.79
C TYR A 264 -5.70 14.50 30.17
N ALA A 265 -6.91 15.00 30.49
CA ALA A 265 -7.17 15.71 31.74
C ALA A 265 -7.29 14.79 32.97
N GLY A 266 -7.69 13.54 32.77
CA GLY A 266 -7.86 12.50 33.80
C GLY A 266 -6.72 11.47 33.87
N MET A 267 -5.57 11.78 33.29
CA MET A 267 -4.33 11.00 33.42
C MET A 267 -3.88 10.94 34.89
N ASP A 268 -3.22 9.85 35.28
CA ASP A 268 -2.63 9.73 36.62
C ASP A 268 -1.53 10.79 36.86
N ALA A 269 -1.31 11.14 38.13
CA ALA A 269 -0.41 12.24 38.49
C ALA A 269 1.04 12.05 38.00
N TRP A 270 1.54 10.81 37.95
CA TRP A 270 2.91 10.52 37.55
C TRP A 270 3.13 10.71 36.05
N ASN A 271 2.29 10.07 35.22
CA ASN A 271 2.34 10.28 33.77
C ASN A 271 2.05 11.73 33.40
N ARG A 272 1.17 12.42 34.16
CA ARG A 272 0.85 13.82 33.93
C ARG A 272 2.04 14.75 34.25
N GLU A 273 2.71 14.56 35.38
CA GLU A 273 3.92 15.31 35.74
C GLU A 273 5.05 15.07 34.72
N LEU A 274 5.25 13.82 34.29
CA LEU A 274 6.23 13.45 33.26
C LEU A 274 5.95 14.14 31.93
N LEU A 275 4.69 14.17 31.48
CA LEU A 275 4.29 14.81 30.23
C LEU A 275 4.38 16.33 30.31
N ASP A 276 3.90 16.96 31.39
CA ASP A 276 3.97 18.42 31.53
C ASP A 276 5.44 18.90 31.64
N LYS A 277 6.30 18.15 32.35
CA LYS A 277 7.75 18.42 32.38
C LYS A 277 8.38 18.31 30.99
N TYR A 278 8.03 17.27 30.22
CA TYR A 278 8.49 17.11 28.84
C TYR A 278 8.03 18.27 27.94
N CYS A 279 6.75 18.65 28.05
CA CYS A 279 6.16 19.77 27.34
C CYS A 279 6.84 21.11 27.68
N ALA A 280 7.16 21.36 28.96
CA ALA A 280 7.86 22.55 29.39
C ALA A 280 9.34 22.57 28.97
N GLU A 281 10.07 21.46 29.10
CA GLU A 281 11.51 21.41 28.79
C GLU A 281 11.80 21.50 27.27
N TYR A 282 10.98 20.84 26.45
CA TYR A 282 11.17 20.76 25.00
C TYR A 282 10.20 21.66 24.21
N GLY A 283 9.36 22.46 24.88
CA GLY A 283 8.36 23.32 24.24
C GLY A 283 7.43 22.53 23.34
N VAL A 284 6.76 21.50 23.86
CA VAL A 284 5.85 20.62 23.08
C VAL A 284 4.41 20.97 23.43
N GLY A 285 3.64 21.42 22.43
CA GLY A 285 2.22 21.72 22.58
C GLY A 285 1.33 20.47 22.55
N VAL A 286 0.06 20.66 22.94
CA VAL A 286 -0.96 19.58 22.96
C VAL A 286 -2.22 19.97 22.17
N VAL A 287 -2.63 19.15 21.21
CA VAL A 287 -4.00 19.23 20.65
C VAL A 287 -4.88 18.20 21.36
N ALA A 288 -6.10 18.57 21.74
CA ALA A 288 -7.07 17.60 22.25
C ALA A 288 -8.48 17.84 21.74
N PHE A 289 -9.24 16.76 21.56
CA PHE A 289 -10.62 16.79 21.12
C PHE A 289 -11.56 16.35 22.24
N HIS A 290 -12.70 17.02 22.41
CA HIS A 290 -13.80 16.51 23.22
C HIS A 290 -15.06 16.43 22.38
N ARG A 291 -15.54 15.20 22.18
CA ARG A 291 -16.86 14.90 21.63
C ARG A 291 -17.77 14.49 22.78
N ALA A 292 -18.95 15.09 22.86
CA ALA A 292 -19.93 14.70 23.86
C ALA A 292 -20.60 13.38 23.44
N GLY A 293 -20.88 12.52 24.43
CA GLY A 293 -21.73 11.34 24.24
C GLY A 293 -23.17 11.63 24.69
N GLU A 294 -24.12 10.78 24.27
CA GLU A 294 -25.55 10.90 24.64
C GLU A 294 -25.76 11.05 26.16
N ASN A 295 -24.97 10.32 26.96
CA ASN A 295 -25.02 10.33 28.42
C ASN A 295 -24.06 11.34 29.09
N ALA A 296 -23.51 12.31 28.35
CA ALA A 296 -22.60 13.32 28.91
C ALA A 296 -23.32 14.25 29.90
N GLN A 297 -22.62 14.63 30.97
CA GLN A 297 -23.11 15.63 31.92
C GLN A 297 -23.18 17.01 31.25
N PRO A 298 -24.33 17.71 31.23
CA PRO A 298 -24.51 18.96 30.48
C PRO A 298 -23.50 20.07 30.79
N ILE A 299 -22.93 20.04 31.99
CA ILE A 299 -21.84 20.91 32.44
C ILE A 299 -20.77 20.03 33.07
N LEU A 300 -19.54 20.13 32.56
CA LEU A 300 -18.37 19.38 33.04
C LEU A 300 -17.19 20.33 33.27
N ARG A 301 -16.30 20.04 34.22
CA ARG A 301 -14.99 20.72 34.33
C ARG A 301 -13.89 19.82 33.77
N LEU A 302 -12.95 20.39 33.02
CA LEU A 302 -11.89 19.63 32.38
C LEU A 302 -10.75 19.32 33.38
N GLY A 303 -10.97 18.35 34.27
CA GLY A 303 -9.96 17.92 35.24
C GLY A 303 -9.41 19.10 36.08
N PRO A 304 -8.08 19.28 36.18
CA PRO A 304 -7.45 20.35 36.96
C PRO A 304 -7.44 21.72 36.25
N PHE A 305 -7.92 21.82 35.01
CA PHE A 305 -7.87 23.05 34.23
C PHE A 305 -9.01 24.02 34.61
N PRO A 306 -8.79 25.34 34.57
CA PRO A 306 -9.84 26.34 34.82
C PRO A 306 -10.76 26.52 33.59
N LEU A 307 -11.26 25.39 33.06
CA LEU A 307 -12.07 25.30 31.85
C LEU A 307 -13.32 24.46 32.11
N THR A 308 -14.48 25.06 31.84
CA THR A 308 -15.80 24.42 31.92
C THR A 308 -16.29 24.10 30.51
N LEU A 309 -16.77 22.89 30.30
CA LEU A 309 -17.38 22.43 29.06
C LEU A 309 -18.91 22.45 29.22
N LEU A 310 -19.62 22.92 28.21
CA LEU A 310 -21.06 22.70 28.05
C LEU A 310 -21.25 21.75 26.87
N THR A 311 -21.93 20.63 27.07
CA THR A 311 -22.00 19.51 26.12
C THR A 311 -23.41 19.29 25.58
N ASN A 312 -23.51 18.62 24.42
CA ASN A 312 -24.77 18.32 23.74
C ASN A 312 -25.59 19.58 23.45
N VAL A 313 -24.96 20.55 22.77
CA VAL A 313 -25.59 21.80 22.33
C VAL A 313 -25.71 21.86 20.80
N ALA A 314 -26.87 22.26 20.28
CA ALA A 314 -27.04 22.55 18.86
C ALA A 314 -26.52 23.97 18.54
N LEU A 315 -25.77 24.13 17.45
CA LEU A 315 -25.07 25.37 17.09
C LEU A 315 -25.36 25.81 15.65
N ARG A 316 -25.14 27.10 15.37
CA ARG A 316 -25.28 27.73 14.05
C ARG A 316 -24.30 28.90 13.88
N ASP A 317 -24.09 29.34 12.65
CA ASP A 317 -23.33 30.54 12.27
C ASP A 317 -21.93 30.59 12.94
N CYS A 318 -21.02 29.69 12.57
CA CYS A 318 -19.68 29.62 13.13
C CYS A 318 -18.74 30.62 12.45
N CYS A 319 -18.08 31.47 13.23
CA CYS A 319 -17.07 32.43 12.77
C CYS A 319 -15.67 32.11 13.31
N VAL A 320 -14.68 32.40 12.48
CA VAL A 320 -13.26 32.38 12.84
C VAL A 320 -12.92 33.69 13.56
N ASN A 321 -12.30 33.62 14.74
CA ASN A 321 -11.87 34.82 15.47
C ASN A 321 -10.62 35.44 14.80
N PRO A 322 -10.70 36.64 14.21
CA PRO A 322 -9.57 37.28 13.52
C PRO A 322 -8.37 37.59 14.43
N ARG A 323 -8.54 37.53 15.76
CA ARG A 323 -7.46 37.77 16.72
C ARG A 323 -6.70 36.52 17.16
N ALA A 324 -7.07 35.32 16.69
CA ALA A 324 -6.40 34.09 17.10
C ALA A 324 -4.98 34.00 16.48
N PRO A 325 -3.89 34.04 17.29
CA PRO A 325 -2.51 34.03 16.81
C PRO A 325 -2.07 32.72 16.15
N LEU A 326 -2.87 31.65 16.21
CA LEU A 326 -2.60 30.40 15.50
C LEU A 326 -2.96 30.45 14.01
N LEU A 327 -3.76 31.43 13.57
CA LEU A 327 -4.24 31.48 12.18
C LEU A 327 -3.06 31.73 11.22
N TYR A 328 -2.83 30.79 10.31
CA TYR A 328 -1.74 30.80 9.35
C TYR A 328 -2.27 30.59 7.93
N ALA A 329 -2.85 29.41 7.66
CA ALA A 329 -3.54 29.11 6.41
C ALA A 329 -4.99 29.61 6.40
N THR A 330 -5.65 29.73 7.56
CA THR A 330 -7.07 30.14 7.66
C THR A 330 -7.26 31.65 7.50
N ARG A 331 -8.32 32.06 6.77
CA ARG A 331 -8.83 33.44 6.80
C ARG A 331 -10.02 33.61 7.75
N PRO A 332 -10.16 34.78 8.41
CA PRO A 332 -11.34 35.08 9.20
C PRO A 332 -12.59 35.22 8.33
N GLU A 333 -13.55 34.30 8.49
CA GLU A 333 -14.78 34.21 7.71
C GLU A 333 -15.93 33.61 8.57
N VAL A 334 -17.15 33.58 8.03
CA VAL A 334 -18.36 33.08 8.74
C VAL A 334 -19.09 32.00 7.94
N ASP A 335 -19.15 30.79 8.49
CA ASP A 335 -19.91 29.66 7.97
C ASP A 335 -21.35 29.74 8.50
N ARG A 336 -22.29 30.12 7.62
CA ARG A 336 -23.67 30.45 7.97
C ARG A 336 -24.59 29.24 7.86
N GLY A 337 -25.52 29.09 8.79
CA GLY A 337 -26.44 27.95 8.86
C GLY A 337 -26.20 27.05 10.07
N LEU A 338 -26.86 25.90 10.10
CA LEU A 338 -26.75 24.92 11.19
C LEU A 338 -25.42 24.14 11.09
N LEU A 339 -24.77 23.95 12.24
CA LEU A 339 -23.60 23.07 12.33
C LEU A 339 -24.06 21.60 12.31
N PRO A 340 -23.21 20.65 11.85
CA PRO A 340 -23.59 19.24 11.78
C PRO A 340 -23.71 18.63 13.18
N GLY A 341 -24.88 18.08 13.49
CA GLY A 341 -25.16 17.40 14.77
C GLY A 341 -25.49 18.35 15.94
N ASP A 342 -25.90 17.76 17.05
CA ASP A 342 -26.25 18.41 18.32
C ASP A 342 -25.32 17.98 19.48
N ASP A 343 -24.37 17.08 19.23
CA ASP A 343 -23.39 16.54 20.18
C ASP A 343 -22.14 17.44 20.38
N TRP A 344 -22.30 18.75 20.12
CA TRP A 344 -21.21 19.71 20.27
C TRP A 344 -20.88 20.00 21.72
N THR A 345 -19.62 20.34 21.94
CA THR A 345 -19.12 20.96 23.16
C THR A 345 -18.70 22.39 22.90
N VAL A 346 -19.02 23.28 23.84
CA VAL A 346 -18.46 24.65 23.88
C VAL A 346 -17.71 24.89 25.19
N PHE A 347 -16.66 25.70 25.10
CA PHE A 347 -15.74 25.98 26.18
C PHE A 347 -16.03 27.33 26.85
N ARG A 348 -15.96 27.36 28.19
CA ARG A 348 -16.08 28.57 29.01
C ARG A 348 -14.96 28.61 30.05
N SER A 349 -14.24 29.73 30.08
CA SER A 349 -13.16 30.02 31.03
C SER A 349 -13.40 31.38 31.68
N ASN A 350 -12.95 31.53 32.93
CA ASN A 350 -12.73 32.82 33.59
C ASN A 350 -11.24 33.22 33.64
N HIS A 351 -10.33 32.33 33.22
CA HIS A 351 -8.89 32.54 33.20
C HIS A 351 -8.42 33.02 31.81
N SER A 352 -7.53 34.01 31.78
CA SER A 352 -7.05 34.69 30.56
C SER A 352 -6.08 33.88 29.69
N THR A 353 -5.76 32.64 30.06
CA THR A 353 -4.96 31.73 29.21
C THR A 353 -5.74 31.20 28.02
N TYR A 354 -7.07 31.11 28.14
CA TYR A 354 -7.94 30.55 27.10
C TYR A 354 -8.49 31.67 26.21
N GLU A 355 -8.13 31.66 24.94
CA GLU A 355 -8.66 32.58 23.92
C GLU A 355 -9.46 31.78 22.87
N PRO A 356 -10.62 32.28 22.41
CA PRO A 356 -11.44 31.56 21.42
C PRO A 356 -10.80 31.62 20.03
N VAL A 357 -10.91 30.53 19.29
CA VAL A 357 -10.42 30.39 17.90
C VAL A 357 -11.61 30.32 16.94
N LEU A 358 -12.57 29.45 17.25
CA LEU A 358 -13.87 29.37 16.58
C LEU A 358 -14.99 29.71 17.57
N LEU A 359 -15.98 30.45 17.07
CA LEU A 359 -17.09 31.02 17.83
C LEU A 359 -18.40 30.75 17.09
N ALA A 360 -19.38 30.12 17.71
CA ALA A 360 -20.69 29.84 17.10
C ALA A 360 -21.84 30.43 17.93
N LYS A 361 -23.00 30.61 17.32
CA LYS A 361 -24.24 30.97 18.04
C LYS A 361 -24.99 29.69 18.46
N PRO A 362 -25.68 29.69 19.61
CA PRO A 362 -26.64 28.62 19.91
C PRO A 362 -27.76 28.57 18.86
N ALA A 363 -28.15 27.37 18.45
CA ALA A 363 -29.29 27.18 17.56
C ALA A 363 -30.62 27.37 18.34
N PRO A 364 -31.66 27.97 17.73
CA PRO A 364 -32.98 28.03 18.35
C PRO A 364 -33.56 26.60 18.47
N ALA A 365 -34.16 26.30 19.63
CA ALA A 365 -34.64 24.96 19.93
C ALA A 365 -35.76 24.49 18.98
N SER A 366 -35.47 23.47 18.17
CA SER A 366 -36.45 22.75 17.38
C SER A 366 -37.29 21.84 18.28
N SER A 367 -38.43 22.34 18.73
CA SER A 367 -39.58 21.58 19.28
C SER A 367 -39.28 20.47 20.31
N GLY A 368 -39.52 20.75 21.59
CA GLY A 368 -40.05 19.71 22.50
C GLY A 368 -39.15 19.12 23.58
N ALA A 369 -38.06 19.78 24.01
CA ALA A 369 -37.37 19.41 25.25
C ALA A 369 -36.84 20.65 26.01
N GLY A 370 -37.46 20.97 27.14
CA GLY A 370 -37.08 22.17 27.91
C GLY A 370 -35.86 21.95 28.80
N ARG A 371 -34.74 22.62 28.52
CA ARG A 371 -33.72 22.96 29.52
C ARG A 371 -33.28 24.43 29.37
N GLN A 372 -33.45 25.15 30.48
CA GLN A 372 -33.16 26.56 30.76
C GLN A 372 -32.40 27.39 29.70
N ALA A 373 -33.11 28.36 29.13
CA ALA A 373 -32.48 29.54 28.54
C ALA A 373 -31.79 30.35 29.66
N LEU A 374 -30.46 30.29 29.72
CA LEU A 374 -29.66 31.24 30.51
C LEU A 374 -29.67 32.60 29.81
N ALA A 375 -30.54 33.49 30.28
CA ALA A 375 -30.65 34.85 29.77
C ALA A 375 -29.37 35.65 30.05
N GLY A 376 -28.80 36.31 29.03
CA GLY A 376 -27.64 37.19 29.21
C GLY A 376 -26.75 37.39 27.99
N GLY A 377 -27.26 38.08 26.95
CA GLY A 377 -26.46 38.60 25.83
C GLY A 377 -26.56 37.82 24.52
N LEU A 378 -26.17 38.49 23.42
CA LEU A 378 -26.07 37.96 22.04
C LEU A 378 -24.88 36.98 21.87
N GLY A 379 -24.62 36.16 22.89
CA GLY A 379 -23.32 35.56 23.16
C GLY A 379 -22.91 34.46 22.18
N LEU A 380 -21.79 34.69 21.49
CA LEU A 380 -21.04 33.66 20.78
C LEU A 380 -20.39 32.70 21.79
N TRP A 381 -20.42 31.40 21.49
CA TRP A 381 -19.85 30.33 22.31
C TRP A 381 -18.63 29.72 21.61
N ALA A 382 -17.55 29.46 22.35
CA ALA A 382 -16.30 28.97 21.76
C ALA A 382 -16.34 27.47 21.49
N THR A 383 -16.31 27.07 20.21
CA THR A 383 -16.23 25.67 19.77
C THR A 383 -14.79 25.17 19.64
N VAL A 384 -13.84 26.08 19.45
CA VAL A 384 -12.40 25.81 19.55
C VAL A 384 -11.76 26.91 20.38
N VAL A 385 -10.90 26.53 21.34
CA VAL A 385 -10.11 27.45 22.16
C VAL A 385 -8.63 27.12 22.06
N GLN A 386 -7.78 28.15 22.14
CA GLN A 386 -6.35 27.98 22.37
C GLN A 386 -6.02 28.26 23.84
N ASP A 387 -5.09 27.49 24.39
CA ASP A 387 -4.48 27.71 25.70
C ASP A 387 -3.08 28.28 25.47
N LEU A 388 -2.85 29.50 25.95
CA LEU A 388 -1.56 30.18 25.87
C LEU A 388 -0.50 29.60 26.84
N GLY A 389 -0.87 28.64 27.69
CA GLY A 389 0.03 28.04 28.68
C GLY A 389 0.35 28.96 29.86
N LEU A 390 -0.45 30.01 30.10
CA LEU A 390 -0.24 30.96 31.21
C LEU A 390 -0.60 30.37 32.59
N TYR A 391 -1.29 29.22 32.62
CA TYR A 391 -1.69 28.54 33.86
C TYR A 391 -0.65 27.53 34.34
N ASP A 392 -0.09 26.71 33.44
CA ASP A 392 0.81 25.60 33.78
C ASP A 392 2.01 25.43 32.83
N GLY A 393 2.27 26.41 31.95
CA GLY A 393 3.42 26.42 31.04
C GLY A 393 3.24 25.66 29.73
N VAL A 394 2.12 24.96 29.52
CA VAL A 394 1.90 24.11 28.34
C VAL A 394 0.85 24.72 27.40
N GLN A 395 1.23 24.96 26.14
CA GLN A 395 0.32 25.49 25.13
C GLN A 395 -0.58 24.40 24.54
N ARG A 396 -1.86 24.72 24.30
CA ARG A 396 -2.86 23.73 23.83
C ARG A 396 -3.83 24.28 22.79
N VAL A 397 -4.45 23.39 22.01
CA VAL A 397 -5.66 23.72 21.22
C VAL A 397 -6.77 22.71 21.50
N LEU A 398 -7.82 23.25 22.12
CA LEU A 398 -9.08 22.66 22.57
C LEU A 398 -10.16 22.51 21.48
N PHE A 399 -10.45 21.33 20.92
CA PHE A 399 -11.55 21.16 19.96
C PHE A 399 -12.82 20.60 20.61
N GLY A 400 -13.97 21.26 20.40
CA GLY A 400 -15.27 20.90 21.00
C GLY A 400 -16.13 19.92 20.18
N GLN A 401 -15.58 19.40 19.09
CA GLN A 401 -16.11 18.27 18.32
C GLN A 401 -14.96 17.71 17.45
N GLY A 402 -15.09 16.48 16.97
CA GLY A 402 -14.14 15.85 16.04
C GLY A 402 -14.06 16.52 14.66
N LEU A 403 -13.35 15.87 13.74
CA LEU A 403 -13.06 16.37 12.39
C LEU A 403 -14.19 16.15 11.36
N GLY A 404 -15.40 15.80 11.81
CA GLY A 404 -16.58 15.72 10.93
C GLY A 404 -16.99 17.09 10.36
N TYR A 405 -16.68 18.18 11.09
CA TYR A 405 -16.86 19.54 10.61
C TYR A 405 -15.61 20.03 9.87
N TRP A 406 -15.80 20.55 8.66
CA TRP A 406 -14.70 20.87 7.73
C TRP A 406 -13.75 21.95 8.28
N LEU A 407 -14.27 22.98 8.96
CA LEU A 407 -13.47 24.07 9.52
C LEU A 407 -12.55 23.58 10.66
N HIS A 408 -12.90 22.50 11.36
CA HIS A 408 -11.99 21.87 12.33
C HIS A 408 -10.75 21.25 11.65
N ARG A 409 -10.89 20.73 10.41
CA ARG A 409 -9.74 20.22 9.64
C ARG A 409 -8.78 21.34 9.26
N LEU A 410 -9.31 22.50 8.86
CA LEU A 410 -8.53 23.69 8.54
C LEU A 410 -7.83 24.26 9.78
N ILE A 411 -8.55 24.44 10.89
CA ILE A 411 -7.96 24.90 12.16
C ILE A 411 -6.96 23.90 12.76
N LEU A 412 -7.10 22.59 12.49
CA LEU A 412 -6.09 21.61 12.91
C LEU A 412 -4.74 21.81 12.18
N VAL A 413 -4.74 22.15 10.90
CA VAL A 413 -3.51 22.47 10.15
C VAL A 413 -2.79 23.66 10.79
N ASP A 414 -3.55 24.71 11.12
CA ASP A 414 -3.02 25.91 11.79
C ASP A 414 -2.55 25.63 13.23
N ALA A 415 -3.28 24.80 13.98
CA ALA A 415 -2.88 24.37 15.33
C ALA A 415 -1.57 23.57 15.32
N ILE A 416 -1.37 22.67 14.35
CA ILE A 416 -0.11 21.92 14.19
C ILE A 416 1.04 22.86 13.84
N ALA A 417 0.84 23.80 12.91
CA ALA A 417 1.85 24.78 12.53
C ALA A 417 2.24 25.68 13.73
N TYR A 418 1.25 26.20 14.45
CA TYR A 418 1.47 27.07 15.62
C TYR A 418 2.18 26.36 16.77
N LEU A 419 1.65 25.22 17.25
CA LEU A 419 2.18 24.50 18.42
C LEU A 419 3.56 23.85 18.18
N THR A 420 4.01 23.78 16.92
CA THR A 420 5.34 23.26 16.55
C THR A 420 6.34 24.35 16.19
N GLY A 421 5.97 25.64 16.29
CA GLY A 421 6.83 26.75 15.88
C GLY A 421 7.14 26.74 14.38
N GLY A 422 6.19 26.28 13.55
CA GLY A 422 6.34 26.12 12.11
C GLY A 422 7.10 24.86 11.67
N MET A 423 7.67 24.07 12.58
CA MET A 423 8.46 22.87 12.23
C MET A 423 7.62 21.81 11.50
N LEU A 424 6.33 21.68 11.82
CA LEU A 424 5.37 20.87 11.05
C LEU A 424 4.38 21.82 10.36
N SER A 425 4.86 22.50 9.32
CA SER A 425 4.03 23.36 8.47
C SER A 425 4.35 23.12 6.99
N ARG A 426 3.47 23.58 6.10
CA ARG A 426 3.70 23.66 4.66
C ARG A 426 3.64 25.13 4.24
N PRO A 427 4.43 25.58 3.24
CA PRO A 427 4.30 26.92 2.67
C PRO A 427 2.84 27.22 2.26
N LEU A 428 2.47 28.49 2.09
CA LEU A 428 1.13 28.86 1.63
C LEU A 428 0.91 28.64 0.12
N GLU A 429 1.97 28.27 -0.60
CA GLU A 429 1.96 28.19 -2.07
C GLU A 429 1.36 26.85 -2.51
N ARG A 430 0.45 26.90 -3.48
CA ARG A 430 -0.19 25.73 -4.08
C ARG A 430 -0.09 25.81 -5.58
N TYR A 431 0.41 24.72 -6.17
CA TYR A 431 0.48 24.57 -7.61
C TYR A 431 -0.67 23.70 -8.10
N ILE A 432 -1.49 24.25 -8.98
CA ILE A 432 -2.65 23.58 -9.57
C ILE A 432 -2.43 23.45 -11.07
N LEU A 433 -2.58 22.24 -11.58
CA LEU A 433 -2.65 21.93 -13.01
C LEU A 433 -3.96 21.17 -13.27
N VAL A 434 -4.69 21.55 -14.31
CA VAL A 434 -5.92 20.86 -14.72
C VAL A 434 -5.69 20.29 -16.11
N ASP A 435 -5.56 18.98 -16.16
CA ASP A 435 -5.39 18.21 -17.39
C ASP A 435 -6.78 17.72 -17.84
N ILE A 436 -7.15 18.07 -19.07
CA ILE A 436 -8.38 17.66 -19.76
C ILE A 436 -8.01 16.56 -20.76
N ASP A 437 -8.20 15.30 -20.38
CA ASP A 437 -7.99 14.14 -21.25
C ASP A 437 -9.12 14.02 -22.28
N ASP A 438 -9.02 13.07 -23.21
CA ASP A 438 -10.05 12.72 -24.19
C ASP A 438 -10.47 13.83 -25.17
N ILE A 439 -9.60 14.82 -25.44
CA ILE A 439 -9.83 15.80 -26.50
C ILE A 439 -9.95 15.08 -27.84
N PHE A 440 -11.06 15.38 -28.53
CA PHE A 440 -11.63 14.70 -29.70
C PHE A 440 -12.22 13.29 -29.48
N VAL A 441 -12.07 12.61 -28.33
CA VAL A 441 -12.52 11.20 -28.17
C VAL A 441 -14.03 11.08 -27.85
N GLY A 442 -14.66 12.14 -27.33
CA GLY A 442 -16.04 12.12 -26.82
C GLY A 442 -17.09 11.58 -27.81
N LYS A 443 -18.08 10.85 -27.30
CA LYS A 443 -19.19 10.34 -28.13
C LYS A 443 -20.03 11.49 -28.67
N LYS A 444 -20.60 11.32 -29.86
CA LYS A 444 -21.58 12.25 -30.43
C LYS A 444 -22.71 12.58 -29.44
N GLY A 445 -23.00 13.87 -29.26
CA GLY A 445 -23.92 14.40 -28.26
C GLY A 445 -23.31 14.60 -26.86
N THR A 446 -22.00 14.42 -26.70
CA THR A 446 -21.28 14.64 -25.42
C THR A 446 -20.01 15.48 -25.56
N ARG A 447 -19.73 15.98 -26.77
CA ARG A 447 -18.53 16.78 -27.06
C ARG A 447 -18.78 18.25 -26.75
N MET A 448 -17.70 19.02 -26.76
CA MET A 448 -17.78 20.48 -26.68
C MET A 448 -18.26 21.05 -28.01
N ASN A 449 -19.27 21.92 -27.98
CA ASN A 449 -19.64 22.75 -29.12
C ASN A 449 -18.92 24.12 -29.07
N VAL A 450 -19.19 24.96 -30.07
CA VAL A 450 -18.66 26.33 -30.18
C VAL A 450 -18.79 27.18 -28.90
N ASP A 451 -19.92 27.07 -28.17
CA ASP A 451 -20.15 27.88 -26.97
C ASP A 451 -19.47 27.28 -25.73
N ASP A 452 -19.29 25.96 -25.68
CA ASP A 452 -18.51 25.28 -24.64
C ASP A 452 -17.03 25.69 -24.71
N VAL A 453 -16.48 25.78 -25.93
CA VAL A 453 -15.09 26.19 -26.18
C VAL A 453 -14.87 27.67 -25.82
N LYS A 454 -15.84 28.55 -26.11
CA LYS A 454 -15.79 29.95 -25.63
C LYS A 454 -15.81 30.01 -24.11
N ALA A 455 -16.73 29.28 -23.46
CA ALA A 455 -16.83 29.25 -22.00
C ALA A 455 -15.56 28.70 -21.32
N LEU A 456 -14.88 27.73 -21.95
CA LEU A 456 -13.57 27.23 -21.50
C LEU A 456 -12.51 28.33 -21.51
N LEU A 457 -12.41 29.11 -22.60
CA LEU A 457 -11.47 30.22 -22.74
C LEU A 457 -11.78 31.40 -21.80
N GLU A 458 -13.06 31.77 -21.69
CA GLU A 458 -13.53 32.81 -20.76
C GLU A 458 -13.24 32.42 -19.30
N THR A 459 -13.54 31.16 -18.93
CA THR A 459 -13.25 30.64 -17.59
C THR A 459 -11.76 30.55 -17.30
N GLN A 460 -10.93 30.19 -18.29
CA GLN A 460 -9.47 30.22 -18.16
C GLN A 460 -8.99 31.63 -17.81
N ASN A 461 -9.49 32.66 -18.51
CA ASN A 461 -9.14 34.05 -18.25
C ASN A 461 -9.67 34.55 -16.90
N MET A 462 -10.85 34.10 -16.47
CA MET A 462 -11.34 34.38 -15.11
C MET A 462 -10.46 33.72 -14.04
N LEU A 463 -10.07 32.44 -14.22
CA LEU A 463 -9.21 31.72 -13.28
C LEU A 463 -7.80 32.33 -13.20
N ARG A 464 -7.27 32.89 -14.30
CA ARG A 464 -6.01 33.67 -14.29
C ARG A 464 -6.01 34.85 -13.30
N THR A 465 -7.18 35.37 -12.89
CA THR A 465 -7.29 36.43 -11.87
C THR A 465 -7.11 35.94 -10.43
N GLN A 466 -7.15 34.62 -10.20
CA GLN A 466 -7.10 34.00 -8.87
C GLN A 466 -5.96 32.97 -8.74
N ILE A 467 -5.56 32.37 -9.86
CA ILE A 467 -4.49 31.38 -9.98
C ILE A 467 -3.50 31.93 -11.00
N SER A 468 -2.29 32.30 -10.58
CA SER A 468 -1.34 32.96 -11.49
C SER A 468 -0.90 32.01 -12.61
N ASN A 469 -0.87 32.51 -13.84
CA ASN A 469 -0.47 31.77 -15.05
C ASN A 469 -1.36 30.55 -15.36
N PHE A 470 -2.61 30.53 -14.86
CA PHE A 470 -3.53 29.43 -15.11
C PHE A 470 -3.78 29.19 -16.61
N THR A 471 -3.57 27.95 -17.05
CA THR A 471 -3.79 27.49 -18.42
C THR A 471 -4.24 26.03 -18.34
N PHE A 472 -5.33 25.69 -19.03
CA PHE A 472 -5.77 24.30 -19.19
C PHE A 472 -4.81 23.53 -20.11
N ASN A 473 -4.63 22.25 -19.80
CA ASN A 473 -3.71 21.37 -20.51
C ASN A 473 -4.51 20.26 -21.19
N LEU A 474 -4.46 20.17 -22.51
CA LEU A 474 -5.40 19.44 -23.37
C LEU A 474 -4.76 18.16 -23.92
N GLY A 475 -5.30 17.02 -23.51
CA GLY A 475 -4.86 15.68 -23.89
C GLY A 475 -5.62 15.14 -25.09
N PHE A 476 -4.97 15.06 -26.27
CA PHE A 476 -5.67 14.80 -27.52
C PHE A 476 -5.34 13.46 -28.21
N SER A 477 -6.35 12.91 -28.88
CA SER A 477 -6.29 11.72 -29.75
C SER A 477 -6.86 12.06 -31.13
N GLY A 478 -6.01 12.45 -32.07
CA GLY A 478 -6.41 13.05 -33.35
C GLY A 478 -7.29 12.17 -34.26
N LYS A 479 -7.32 10.85 -34.04
CA LYS A 479 -8.14 9.90 -34.82
C LYS A 479 -9.64 10.23 -34.82
N PHE A 480 -10.09 10.90 -33.76
CA PHE A 480 -11.50 11.16 -33.49
C PHE A 480 -11.89 12.63 -33.75
N PHE A 481 -10.99 13.41 -34.36
CA PHE A 481 -11.31 14.75 -34.89
C PHE A 481 -12.45 14.66 -35.92
N HIS A 482 -13.42 15.58 -35.85
CA HIS A 482 -14.61 15.59 -36.72
C HIS A 482 -15.41 14.28 -36.73
N THR A 483 -15.80 13.81 -35.53
CA THR A 483 -16.65 12.60 -35.36
C THR A 483 -17.98 12.86 -34.62
N GLY A 484 -18.38 14.12 -34.47
CA GLY A 484 -19.54 14.56 -33.70
C GLY A 484 -20.81 14.87 -34.52
N THR A 485 -21.59 15.84 -34.05
CA THR A 485 -22.53 16.64 -34.85
C THR A 485 -21.79 17.80 -35.54
N GLN A 486 -22.47 18.50 -36.46
CA GLN A 486 -21.91 19.68 -37.13
C GLN A 486 -21.52 20.79 -36.13
N GLU A 487 -22.26 20.92 -35.02
CA GLU A 487 -22.00 21.89 -33.95
C GLU A 487 -20.85 21.47 -33.03
N GLU A 488 -20.66 20.17 -32.82
CA GLU A 488 -19.52 19.59 -32.10
C GLU A 488 -18.23 19.68 -32.94
N ASP A 489 -18.30 19.38 -34.24
CA ASP A 489 -17.16 19.45 -35.17
C ASP A 489 -16.71 20.91 -35.38
N ALA A 490 -17.66 21.87 -35.38
CA ALA A 490 -17.34 23.30 -35.33
C ALA A 490 -16.73 23.74 -33.97
N GLY A 491 -16.98 22.99 -32.90
CA GLY A 491 -16.29 23.12 -31.61
C GLY A 491 -14.84 22.64 -31.69
N ASP A 492 -14.60 21.48 -32.31
CA ASP A 492 -13.26 20.94 -32.58
C ASP A 492 -12.42 21.95 -33.41
N ASP A 493 -12.99 22.53 -34.46
CA ASP A 493 -12.35 23.59 -35.26
C ASP A 493 -12.00 24.83 -34.43
N LEU A 494 -12.88 25.23 -33.52
CA LEU A 494 -12.67 26.40 -32.67
C LEU A 494 -11.57 26.18 -31.62
N LEU A 495 -11.41 24.95 -31.11
CA LEU A 495 -10.29 24.58 -30.23
C LEU A 495 -8.96 24.74 -30.96
N LEU A 496 -8.86 24.26 -32.19
CA LEU A 496 -7.64 24.39 -33.00
C LEU A 496 -7.36 25.85 -33.40
N LYS A 497 -8.40 26.65 -33.63
CA LYS A 497 -8.24 28.11 -33.82
C LYS A 497 -7.61 28.80 -32.60
N TYR A 498 -7.84 28.29 -31.39
CA TYR A 498 -7.25 28.78 -30.13
C TYR A 498 -6.07 27.93 -29.63
N VAL A 499 -5.38 27.19 -30.52
CA VAL A 499 -4.29 26.27 -30.14
C VAL A 499 -3.22 26.90 -29.23
N ASN A 500 -2.89 28.19 -29.44
CA ASN A 500 -1.87 28.91 -28.66
C ASN A 500 -2.35 29.42 -27.29
N GLU A 501 -3.65 29.39 -27.00
CA GLU A 501 -4.22 29.79 -25.69
C GLU A 501 -4.16 28.68 -24.64
N PHE A 502 -3.86 27.44 -25.07
CA PHE A 502 -3.88 26.23 -24.26
C PHE A 502 -2.51 25.53 -24.28
N TRP A 503 -2.27 24.68 -23.27
CA TRP A 503 -1.20 23.69 -23.33
C TRP A 503 -1.74 22.38 -23.89
N TRP A 504 -0.88 21.57 -24.49
CA TRP A 504 -1.27 20.35 -25.18
C TRP A 504 -0.34 19.18 -24.85
N PHE A 505 -0.90 17.98 -24.78
CA PHE A 505 -0.14 16.74 -24.66
C PHE A 505 -0.78 15.60 -25.46
N PRO A 506 0.02 14.65 -25.99
CA PRO A 506 -0.51 13.51 -26.73
C PRO A 506 -1.18 12.50 -25.79
N HIS A 507 -2.35 12.00 -26.17
CA HIS A 507 -3.10 10.95 -25.48
C HIS A 507 -3.28 9.67 -26.32
N MET A 508 -2.28 9.37 -27.17
CA MET A 508 -2.28 8.29 -28.20
C MET A 508 -3.28 8.51 -29.35
N TRP A 509 -2.91 8.11 -30.58
CA TRP A 509 -3.78 8.28 -31.76
C TRP A 509 -5.16 7.65 -31.60
N SER A 510 -5.24 6.34 -31.36
CA SER A 510 -6.51 5.61 -31.24
C SER A 510 -7.11 5.59 -29.82
N HIS A 511 -6.63 6.41 -28.88
CA HIS A 511 -6.97 6.32 -27.45
C HIS A 511 -6.81 4.90 -26.85
N MET A 512 -5.87 4.11 -27.39
CA MET A 512 -5.64 2.73 -26.96
C MET A 512 -4.65 2.64 -25.80
N GLN A 513 -4.98 1.80 -24.81
CA GLN A 513 -4.19 1.57 -23.60
C GLN A 513 -2.86 0.87 -23.93
N PRO A 514 -1.69 1.39 -23.51
CA PRO A 514 -0.39 0.85 -23.91
C PRO A 514 -0.15 -0.63 -23.62
N HIS A 515 -0.69 -1.18 -22.52
CA HIS A 515 -0.48 -2.60 -22.16
C HIS A 515 -1.15 -3.61 -23.12
N LEU A 516 -2.01 -3.14 -24.03
CA LEU A 516 -2.64 -3.94 -25.07
C LEU A 516 -1.73 -4.13 -26.30
N PHE A 517 -0.60 -3.42 -26.37
CA PHE A 517 0.37 -3.54 -27.45
C PHE A 517 1.48 -4.52 -27.07
N HIS A 518 1.64 -5.55 -27.89
CA HIS A 518 2.68 -6.58 -27.73
C HIS A 518 4.03 -6.16 -28.34
N ASN A 519 4.02 -5.17 -29.23
CA ASN A 519 5.20 -4.71 -29.95
C ASN A 519 5.39 -3.19 -29.78
N GLN A 520 6.62 -2.79 -29.45
CA GLN A 520 7.06 -1.40 -29.37
C GLN A 520 6.85 -0.64 -30.70
N SER A 521 7.05 -1.29 -31.85
CA SER A 521 6.88 -0.64 -33.16
C SER A 521 5.43 -0.20 -33.39
N SER A 522 4.45 -1.03 -33.04
CA SER A 522 3.01 -0.70 -33.18
C SER A 522 2.59 0.40 -32.19
N LEU A 523 3.18 0.44 -31.00
CA LEU A 523 2.96 1.52 -30.04
C LEU A 523 3.58 2.84 -30.55
N MET A 524 4.76 2.78 -31.17
CA MET A 524 5.44 3.91 -31.80
C MET A 524 4.63 4.48 -32.98
N GLU A 525 4.07 3.62 -33.83
CA GLU A 525 3.21 4.00 -34.96
C GLU A 525 1.99 4.81 -34.49
N GLN A 526 1.30 4.36 -33.43
CA GLN A 526 0.19 5.12 -32.81
C GLN A 526 0.64 6.45 -32.18
N MET A 527 1.91 6.61 -31.85
CA MET A 527 2.46 7.89 -31.38
C MET A 527 2.85 8.82 -32.53
N ILE A 528 3.37 8.27 -33.62
CA ILE A 528 3.77 9.02 -34.83
C ILE A 528 2.54 9.61 -35.53
N LEU A 529 1.48 8.82 -35.74
CA LEU A 529 0.23 9.31 -36.35
C LEU A 529 -0.39 10.49 -35.56
N ASN A 530 -0.38 10.42 -34.22
CA ASN A 530 -0.87 11.51 -33.39
C ASN A 530 0.04 12.76 -33.45
N LYS A 531 1.32 12.58 -33.82
CA LYS A 531 2.29 13.68 -33.97
C LYS A 531 2.20 14.33 -35.34
N GLU A 532 1.94 13.56 -36.38
CA GLU A 532 1.67 14.05 -37.73
C GLU A 532 0.41 14.91 -37.73
N PHE A 533 -0.68 14.42 -37.14
CA PHE A 533 -1.90 15.22 -36.91
C PHE A 533 -1.61 16.53 -36.15
N ALA A 534 -0.78 16.47 -35.10
CA ALA A 534 -0.42 17.66 -34.33
C ALA A 534 0.35 18.69 -35.16
N LEU A 535 1.29 18.24 -36.01
CA LEU A 535 2.05 19.11 -36.90
C LEU A 535 1.18 19.74 -38.00
N GLU A 536 0.25 18.97 -38.57
CA GLU A 536 -0.72 19.43 -39.57
C GLU A 536 -1.64 20.53 -39.02
N HIS A 537 -2.08 20.40 -37.77
CA HIS A 537 -3.03 21.32 -37.12
C HIS A 537 -2.35 22.36 -36.21
N GLY A 538 -1.02 22.50 -36.27
CA GLY A 538 -0.26 23.51 -35.51
C GLY A 538 -0.19 23.31 -33.99
N ILE A 539 -0.52 22.13 -33.48
CA ILE A 539 -0.45 21.77 -32.05
C ILE A 539 1.02 21.65 -31.61
N PRO A 540 1.46 22.32 -30.52
CA PRO A 540 2.84 22.25 -30.03
C PRO A 540 3.31 20.83 -29.66
N VAL A 541 4.32 20.32 -30.39
CA VAL A 541 4.86 18.96 -30.19
C VAL A 541 6.05 18.86 -29.23
N ASN A 542 6.51 19.97 -28.66
CA ASN A 542 7.74 20.07 -27.87
C ASN A 542 7.50 20.27 -26.35
N MET A 543 6.25 20.19 -25.88
CA MET A 543 5.90 20.36 -24.46
C MET A 543 6.56 19.31 -23.53
N GLY A 544 6.91 18.13 -24.06
CA GLY A 544 7.64 17.09 -23.31
C GLY A 544 6.84 16.41 -22.19
N TYR A 545 5.52 16.63 -22.15
CA TYR A 545 4.56 16.00 -21.25
C TYR A 545 3.64 15.06 -22.04
N ALA A 546 3.26 13.93 -21.45
CA ALA A 546 2.26 13.02 -22.02
C ALA A 546 1.52 12.28 -20.89
N VAL A 547 0.29 11.85 -21.18
CA VAL A 547 -0.48 10.95 -20.31
C VAL A 547 -0.94 9.78 -21.17
N ALA A 548 -0.81 8.55 -20.66
CA ALA A 548 -1.31 7.37 -21.35
C ALA A 548 -2.82 7.17 -21.07
N PRO A 549 -3.62 6.71 -22.06
CA PRO A 549 -5.01 6.30 -21.86
C PRO A 549 -5.18 5.40 -20.64
N HIS A 550 -6.11 5.78 -19.74
CA HIS A 550 -6.36 5.13 -18.45
C HIS A 550 -5.12 4.93 -17.56
N HIS A 551 -4.08 5.78 -17.70
CA HIS A 551 -2.78 5.69 -17.01
C HIS A 551 -2.02 4.36 -17.18
N SER A 552 -2.48 3.50 -18.11
CA SER A 552 -1.94 2.16 -18.35
C SER A 552 -0.48 2.22 -18.79
N GLY A 553 0.36 1.38 -18.18
CA GLY A 553 1.78 1.27 -18.52
C GLY A 553 2.66 2.38 -17.93
N VAL A 554 2.08 3.46 -17.38
CA VAL A 554 2.82 4.42 -16.54
C VAL A 554 3.13 3.76 -15.21
N TYR A 555 2.10 3.22 -14.57
CA TYR A 555 2.21 2.30 -13.43
C TYR A 555 1.05 1.27 -13.44
N PRO A 556 1.30 -0.04 -13.29
CA PRO A 556 2.61 -0.69 -13.34
C PRO A 556 3.36 -0.40 -14.63
N VAL A 557 4.68 -0.27 -14.53
CA VAL A 557 5.53 0.15 -15.66
C VAL A 557 5.44 -0.85 -16.83
N HIS A 558 5.34 -0.32 -18.04
CA HIS A 558 5.47 -1.03 -19.30
C HIS A 558 6.62 -0.41 -20.08
N MET A 559 7.76 -1.10 -20.17
CA MET A 559 9.01 -0.53 -20.72
C MET A 559 8.85 0.04 -22.14
N GLN A 560 8.11 -0.66 -23.02
CA GLN A 560 7.86 -0.20 -24.38
C GLN A 560 7.22 1.20 -24.44
N LEU A 561 6.38 1.57 -23.47
CA LEU A 561 5.77 2.91 -23.39
C LEU A 561 6.80 4.00 -23.15
N TYR A 562 7.67 3.83 -22.15
CA TYR A 562 8.68 4.83 -21.79
C TYR A 562 9.71 5.02 -22.92
N GLU A 563 10.02 3.96 -23.66
CA GLU A 563 10.91 4.05 -24.82
C GLU A 563 10.23 4.71 -26.01
N ALA A 564 9.01 4.28 -26.38
CA ALA A 564 8.27 4.88 -27.48
C ALA A 564 8.00 6.39 -27.26
N TRP A 565 7.66 6.78 -26.02
CA TRP A 565 7.49 8.18 -25.64
C TRP A 565 8.75 9.03 -25.82
N LYS A 566 9.93 8.50 -25.45
CA LYS A 566 11.21 9.21 -25.66
C LYS A 566 11.53 9.33 -27.15
N SER A 567 11.34 8.28 -27.93
CA SER A 567 11.69 8.25 -29.36
C SER A 567 10.73 9.04 -30.25
N ALA A 568 9.41 8.89 -30.09
CA ALA A 568 8.43 9.58 -30.93
C ALA A 568 8.25 11.06 -30.52
N TRP A 569 8.18 11.33 -29.22
CA TRP A 569 7.73 12.63 -28.69
C TRP A 569 8.77 13.38 -27.83
N GLY A 570 9.88 12.75 -27.44
CA GLY A 570 10.85 13.38 -26.54
C GLY A 570 10.30 13.64 -25.13
N ILE A 571 9.35 12.82 -24.66
CA ILE A 571 8.71 13.01 -23.36
C ILE A 571 9.72 12.92 -22.21
N ARG A 572 9.60 13.85 -21.27
CA ARG A 572 10.40 13.95 -20.03
C ARG A 572 9.54 13.89 -18.78
N VAL A 573 8.24 14.19 -18.87
CA VAL A 573 7.30 14.16 -17.73
C VAL A 573 6.03 13.41 -18.11
N THR A 574 5.44 12.69 -17.15
CA THR A 574 4.10 12.13 -17.24
C THR A 574 3.42 12.18 -15.86
N SER A 575 2.15 11.80 -15.77
CA SER A 575 1.43 11.71 -14.50
C SER A 575 0.60 10.43 -14.40
N THR A 576 0.37 9.97 -13.17
CA THR A 576 -0.49 8.82 -12.89
C THR A 576 -1.16 8.95 -11.52
N GLU A 577 -2.38 8.43 -11.43
CA GLU A 577 -3.05 8.20 -10.16
C GLU A 577 -2.80 6.81 -9.56
N GLU A 578 -2.16 5.92 -10.31
CA GLU A 578 -2.05 4.49 -9.96
C GLU A 578 -0.90 4.17 -8.98
N TYR A 579 0.07 5.08 -8.78
CA TYR A 579 1.29 4.81 -8.00
C TYR A 579 1.31 5.47 -6.60
N PRO A 580 1.68 4.74 -5.53
CA PRO A 580 1.98 3.31 -5.49
C PRO A 580 0.73 2.43 -5.57
N HIS A 581 -0.44 3.00 -5.27
CA HIS A 581 -1.78 2.42 -5.41
C HIS A 581 -2.79 3.51 -5.77
N LEU A 582 -3.89 3.13 -6.43
CA LEU A 582 -4.98 4.05 -6.76
C LEU A 582 -5.63 4.68 -5.52
N LYS A 583 -5.76 3.91 -4.43
CA LYS A 583 -6.33 4.33 -3.14
C LYS A 583 -5.50 3.85 -1.94
N PRO A 584 -5.46 4.61 -0.83
CA PRO A 584 -6.04 5.95 -0.65
C PRO A 584 -5.21 7.03 -1.37
N ALA A 585 -5.86 8.07 -1.90
CA ALA A 585 -5.19 9.09 -2.74
C ALA A 585 -4.03 9.81 -2.03
N ARG A 586 -4.11 10.00 -0.71
CA ARG A 586 -3.03 10.57 0.13
C ARG A 586 -1.72 9.77 0.14
N HIS A 587 -1.72 8.52 -0.33
CA HIS A 587 -0.49 7.73 -0.50
C HIS A 587 0.16 7.89 -1.87
N ARG A 588 -0.49 8.57 -2.83
CA ARG A 588 0.03 8.78 -4.19
C ARG A 588 1.30 9.63 -4.16
N LYS A 589 2.29 9.23 -4.96
CA LYS A 589 3.65 9.81 -4.95
C LYS A 589 4.19 9.98 -6.36
N GLY A 590 5.25 10.79 -6.50
CA GLY A 590 6.05 10.79 -7.72
C GLY A 590 7.08 9.65 -7.74
N PHE A 591 7.65 9.39 -8.92
CA PHE A 591 8.89 8.62 -9.08
C PHE A 591 9.62 8.99 -10.37
N ILE A 592 10.90 8.64 -10.48
CA ILE A 592 11.65 8.79 -11.73
C ILE A 592 11.97 7.40 -12.27
N HIS A 593 11.64 7.15 -13.54
CA HIS A 593 11.95 5.90 -14.21
C HIS A 593 12.35 6.13 -15.67
N SER A 594 13.41 5.45 -16.12
CA SER A 594 13.92 5.50 -17.50
C SER A 594 14.21 6.91 -18.06
N GLY A 595 14.46 7.89 -17.17
CA GLY A 595 14.69 9.30 -17.49
C GLY A 595 13.43 10.17 -17.51
N ILE A 596 12.24 9.59 -17.34
CA ILE A 596 10.96 10.31 -17.26
C ILE A 596 10.58 10.54 -15.80
N LEU A 597 10.16 11.76 -15.50
CA LEU A 597 9.65 12.20 -14.20
C LEU A 597 8.14 11.92 -14.15
N VAL A 598 7.70 11.08 -13.22
CA VAL A 598 6.29 10.71 -13.04
C VAL A 598 5.71 11.47 -11.84
N LEU A 599 4.62 12.20 -12.06
CA LEU A 599 3.93 13.00 -11.04
C LEU A 599 2.64 12.33 -10.54
N PRO A 600 2.28 12.50 -9.25
CA PRO A 600 1.03 11.99 -8.72
C PRO A 600 -0.16 12.84 -9.22
N ARG A 601 -1.12 12.19 -9.85
CA ARG A 601 -2.38 12.81 -10.31
C ARG A 601 -3.51 12.59 -9.29
N GLN A 602 -4.42 13.55 -9.20
CA GLN A 602 -5.52 13.61 -8.24
C GLN A 602 -6.87 13.52 -8.96
N THR A 603 -7.83 12.86 -8.32
CA THR A 603 -9.24 12.85 -8.75
C THR A 603 -9.97 14.09 -8.24
N CYS A 604 -10.91 14.63 -9.01
CA CYS A 604 -11.69 15.82 -8.62
C CYS A 604 -13.18 15.54 -8.33
N GLY A 605 -13.61 14.27 -8.34
CA GLY A 605 -15.03 13.88 -8.21
C GLY A 605 -15.81 13.90 -9.54
N LEU A 606 -15.22 14.44 -10.61
CA LEU A 606 -15.77 14.34 -11.96
C LEU A 606 -15.35 13.02 -12.63
N PHE A 607 -16.27 12.41 -13.37
CA PHE A 607 -16.07 11.10 -14.00
C PHE A 607 -15.78 11.24 -15.50
N THR A 608 -15.31 10.15 -16.13
CA THR A 608 -14.97 10.09 -17.57
C THR A 608 -16.17 10.25 -18.50
N HIS A 609 -17.37 9.88 -18.04
CA HIS A 609 -18.61 10.03 -18.80
C HIS A 609 -19.29 11.35 -18.43
N THR A 610 -20.07 11.90 -19.35
CA THR A 610 -20.93 13.06 -19.08
C THR A 610 -21.88 12.75 -17.93
N ILE A 611 -21.90 13.66 -16.97
CA ILE A 611 -22.80 13.68 -15.83
C ILE A 611 -23.42 15.07 -15.82
N PHE A 612 -24.73 15.15 -15.74
CA PHE A 612 -25.45 16.40 -15.57
C PHE A 612 -25.49 16.78 -14.07
N TYR A 613 -25.53 18.07 -13.75
CA TYR A 613 -25.48 18.54 -12.36
C TYR A 613 -26.56 17.91 -11.48
N LYS A 614 -27.79 17.81 -12.02
CA LYS A 614 -28.95 17.17 -11.38
C LYS A 614 -28.79 15.68 -11.15
N GLU A 615 -27.95 15.00 -11.93
CA GLU A 615 -27.73 13.55 -11.92
C GLU A 615 -26.42 13.14 -11.24
N TYR A 616 -25.67 14.10 -10.66
CA TYR A 616 -24.41 13.84 -9.98
C TYR A 616 -24.55 12.72 -8.92
N PRO A 617 -23.62 11.76 -8.82
CA PRO A 617 -23.72 10.66 -7.85
C PRO A 617 -23.84 11.16 -6.38
N GLY A 618 -24.98 10.87 -5.74
CA GLY A 618 -25.32 11.40 -4.41
C GLY A 618 -26.11 12.72 -4.42
N GLY A 619 -26.39 13.27 -5.60
CA GLY A 619 -27.06 14.53 -5.85
C GLY A 619 -26.10 15.73 -5.94
N PRO A 620 -26.55 16.87 -6.50
CA PRO A 620 -25.70 18.04 -6.72
C PRO A 620 -24.95 18.53 -5.47
N LYS A 621 -25.60 18.41 -4.29
CA LYS A 621 -25.05 18.83 -3.00
C LYS A 621 -23.77 18.09 -2.60
N GLU A 622 -23.51 16.87 -3.10
CA GLU A 622 -22.26 16.15 -2.80
C GLU A 622 -21.07 16.70 -3.59
N LEU A 623 -21.29 17.24 -4.81
CA LEU A 623 -20.27 18.00 -5.53
C LEU A 623 -19.95 19.30 -4.79
N ASP A 624 -20.98 20.07 -4.43
CA ASP A 624 -20.85 21.32 -3.66
C ASP A 624 -20.10 21.11 -2.34
N LYS A 625 -20.42 20.03 -1.62
CA LYS A 625 -19.77 19.63 -0.37
C LYS A 625 -18.31 19.22 -0.57
N SER A 626 -17.97 18.56 -1.67
CA SER A 626 -16.58 18.25 -2.02
C SER A 626 -15.76 19.53 -2.23
N ILE A 627 -16.35 20.53 -2.91
CA ILE A 627 -15.75 21.83 -3.18
C ILE A 627 -15.67 22.70 -1.90
N ARG A 628 -16.74 22.75 -1.11
CA ARG A 628 -16.91 23.63 0.06
C ARG A 628 -16.49 22.92 1.35
N GLY A 629 -15.18 22.76 1.52
CA GLY A 629 -14.58 22.17 2.74
C GLY A 629 -14.38 20.65 2.71
N GLY A 630 -14.91 19.94 1.70
CA GLY A 630 -14.77 18.49 1.53
C GLY A 630 -13.48 18.05 0.83
N GLU A 631 -13.53 16.89 0.17
CA GLU A 631 -12.35 16.20 -0.36
C GLU A 631 -11.52 17.04 -1.35
N LEU A 632 -12.16 17.77 -2.27
CA LEU A 632 -11.47 18.59 -3.26
C LEU A 632 -10.77 19.80 -2.61
N PHE A 633 -11.44 20.46 -1.66
CA PHE A 633 -10.81 21.51 -0.84
C PHE A 633 -9.62 20.99 -0.04
N LEU A 634 -9.80 19.86 0.67
CA LEU A 634 -8.74 19.26 1.48
C LEU A 634 -7.56 18.79 0.62
N THR A 635 -7.81 18.35 -0.61
CA THR A 635 -6.75 17.98 -1.56
C THR A 635 -5.83 19.16 -1.84
N VAL A 636 -6.38 20.36 -2.12
CA VAL A 636 -5.57 21.57 -2.33
C VAL A 636 -4.99 22.10 -1.02
N LEU A 637 -5.71 22.03 0.11
CA LEU A 637 -5.20 22.48 1.40
C LEU A 637 -3.94 21.72 1.82
N LEU A 638 -3.93 20.40 1.66
CA LEU A 638 -2.91 19.50 2.22
C LEU A 638 -1.77 19.17 1.24
N ASN A 639 -1.98 19.26 -0.08
CA ASN A 639 -0.95 18.96 -1.08
C ASN A 639 -0.35 20.24 -1.69
N PRO A 640 0.98 20.47 -1.60
CA PRO A 640 1.65 21.60 -2.27
C PRO A 640 1.47 21.64 -3.79
N ILE A 641 1.28 20.48 -4.42
CA ILE A 641 1.09 20.32 -5.87
C ILE A 641 -0.12 19.40 -6.09
N SER A 642 -1.09 19.86 -6.87
CA SER A 642 -2.29 19.10 -7.25
C SER A 642 -2.47 19.13 -8.78
N ILE A 643 -2.32 17.98 -9.43
CA ILE A 643 -2.64 17.81 -10.86
C ILE A 643 -3.98 17.08 -10.93
N PHE A 644 -5.02 17.75 -11.39
CA PHE A 644 -6.35 17.16 -11.47
C PHE A 644 -6.59 16.48 -12.81
N MET A 645 -7.18 15.28 -12.75
CA MET A 645 -7.71 14.59 -13.92
C MET A 645 -9.15 15.03 -14.20
N THR A 646 -9.39 15.44 -15.44
CA THR A 646 -10.71 15.68 -16.03
C THR A 646 -10.70 15.19 -17.49
N HIS A 647 -11.87 15.17 -18.14
CA HIS A 647 -12.04 14.70 -19.50
C HIS A 647 -12.90 15.70 -20.30
N LEU A 648 -12.78 15.72 -21.62
CA LEU A 648 -13.59 16.58 -22.53
C LEU A 648 -15.10 16.58 -22.21
N SER A 649 -15.64 15.43 -21.82
CA SER A 649 -17.05 15.25 -21.42
C SER A 649 -17.48 16.06 -20.19
N ASN A 650 -16.53 16.57 -19.39
CA ASN A 650 -16.79 17.44 -18.24
C ASN A 650 -16.94 18.92 -18.64
N TYR A 651 -16.61 19.28 -19.89
CA TYR A 651 -16.58 20.65 -20.39
C TYR A 651 -17.63 20.92 -21.48
N GLY A 652 -18.24 19.88 -22.07
CA GLY A 652 -19.49 20.01 -22.81
C GLY A 652 -20.72 20.06 -21.91
N ASN A 653 -21.89 20.34 -22.49
CA ASN A 653 -23.21 20.34 -21.82
C ASN A 653 -23.24 21.25 -20.56
N ASP A 654 -23.47 20.70 -19.36
CA ASP A 654 -23.54 21.41 -18.08
C ASP A 654 -22.20 22.01 -17.62
N ARG A 655 -21.08 21.76 -18.33
CA ARG A 655 -19.76 22.34 -18.05
C ARG A 655 -19.28 22.14 -16.60
N LEU A 656 -19.56 20.98 -16.00
CA LEU A 656 -19.23 20.69 -14.60
C LEU A 656 -17.75 20.92 -14.23
N GLY A 657 -16.82 20.73 -15.17
CA GLY A 657 -15.41 21.05 -14.99
C GLY A 657 -15.18 22.54 -14.68
N LEU A 658 -15.83 23.43 -15.44
CA LEU A 658 -15.77 24.87 -15.23
C LEU A 658 -16.40 25.25 -13.89
N TYR A 659 -17.62 24.75 -13.61
CA TYR A 659 -18.30 24.98 -12.34
C TYR A 659 -17.43 24.60 -11.13
N THR A 660 -16.80 23.43 -11.19
CA THR A 660 -16.02 22.84 -10.09
C THR A 660 -14.80 23.69 -9.74
N PHE A 661 -13.95 24.02 -10.72
CA PHE A 661 -12.71 24.75 -10.43
C PHE A 661 -12.92 26.23 -10.11
N VAL A 662 -13.95 26.86 -10.68
CA VAL A 662 -14.33 28.24 -10.33
C VAL A 662 -14.80 28.33 -8.87
N ASN A 663 -15.73 27.46 -8.47
CA ASN A 663 -16.21 27.44 -7.08
C ASN A 663 -15.11 27.03 -6.09
N LEU A 664 -14.21 26.13 -6.47
CA LEU A 664 -13.04 25.77 -5.66
C LEU A 664 -12.08 26.95 -5.45
N ALA A 665 -11.72 27.67 -6.53
CA ALA A 665 -10.85 28.83 -6.45
C ALA A 665 -11.46 29.93 -5.58
N ASN A 666 -12.75 30.23 -5.77
CA ASN A 666 -13.50 31.19 -4.95
C ASN A 666 -13.50 30.78 -3.46
N PHE A 667 -13.79 29.51 -3.16
CA PHE A 667 -13.86 29.02 -1.78
C PHE A 667 -12.49 29.06 -1.09
N LEU A 668 -11.42 28.62 -1.77
CA LEU A 668 -10.03 28.73 -1.30
C LEU A 668 -9.66 30.21 -1.02
N LYS A 669 -10.04 31.13 -1.91
CA LYS A 669 -9.75 32.57 -1.78
C LYS A 669 -10.46 33.22 -0.60
N CYS A 670 -11.73 32.90 -0.32
CA CYS A 670 -12.40 33.44 0.86
C CYS A 670 -11.80 32.85 2.15
N TRP A 671 -11.65 31.52 2.21
CA TRP A 671 -11.36 30.82 3.47
C TRP A 671 -9.89 30.62 3.81
N THR A 672 -8.95 30.89 2.89
CA THR A 672 -7.53 30.61 3.11
C THR A 672 -6.59 31.71 2.62
N ASN A 673 -5.41 31.77 3.23
CA ASN A 673 -4.28 32.60 2.82
C ASN A 673 -3.42 31.93 1.73
N LEU A 674 -3.88 30.84 1.13
CA LEU A 674 -3.14 30.10 0.11
C LEU A 674 -2.94 30.96 -1.15
N ARG A 675 -1.76 30.86 -1.76
CA ARG A 675 -1.44 31.51 -3.03
C ARG A 675 -1.41 30.44 -4.12
N LEU A 676 -2.29 30.58 -5.11
CA LEU A 676 -2.52 29.59 -6.14
C LEU A 676 -1.73 29.94 -7.41
N HIS A 677 -1.02 28.96 -7.95
CA HIS A 677 -0.14 29.10 -9.10
C HIS A 677 -0.34 27.95 -10.09
N THR A 678 -0.06 28.17 -11.36
CA THR A 678 0.10 27.11 -12.37
C THR A 678 1.51 27.21 -12.98
N LEU A 679 2.15 26.05 -13.18
CA LEU A 679 3.46 25.93 -13.85
C LEU A 679 3.35 24.95 -15.02
N PRO A 680 4.13 25.15 -16.10
CA PRO A 680 4.26 24.16 -17.16
C PRO A 680 4.67 22.79 -16.60
N PRO A 681 4.19 21.65 -17.15
CA PRO A 681 4.44 20.33 -16.56
C PRO A 681 5.91 19.97 -16.31
N ILE A 682 6.84 20.46 -17.15
CA ILE A 682 8.29 20.28 -16.96
C ILE A 682 8.79 20.99 -15.70
N GLU A 683 8.44 22.26 -15.53
CA GLU A 683 8.82 23.07 -14.36
C GLU A 683 8.16 22.54 -13.09
N LEU A 684 6.88 22.18 -13.18
CA LEU A 684 6.13 21.56 -12.10
C LEU A 684 6.79 20.25 -11.63
N ALA A 685 7.32 19.45 -12.56
CA ALA A 685 8.03 18.22 -12.23
C ALA A 685 9.36 18.48 -11.51
N HIS A 686 10.16 19.44 -11.98
CA HIS A 686 11.38 19.84 -11.29
C HIS A 686 11.10 20.42 -9.91
N HIS A 687 10.02 21.19 -9.75
CA HIS A 687 9.57 21.71 -8.47
C HIS A 687 9.14 20.57 -7.53
N TYR A 688 8.35 19.61 -8.00
CA TYR A 688 7.94 18.43 -7.24
C TYR A 688 9.13 17.66 -6.65
N PHE A 689 10.12 17.30 -7.48
CA PHE A 689 11.31 16.58 -7.02
C PHE A 689 12.37 17.46 -6.34
N SER A 690 12.10 18.75 -6.14
CA SER A 690 12.84 19.61 -5.20
C SER A 690 12.18 19.62 -3.81
N LEU A 691 10.84 19.57 -3.75
CA LEU A 691 10.08 19.43 -2.51
C LEU A 691 10.15 18.02 -1.91
N PHE A 692 10.22 16.99 -2.76
CA PHE A 692 10.18 15.56 -2.39
C PHE A 692 11.37 14.78 -2.99
N PRO A 693 12.63 15.11 -2.61
CA PRO A 693 13.83 14.48 -3.17
C PRO A 693 13.91 12.97 -2.91
N GLU A 694 13.34 12.49 -1.81
CA GLU A 694 13.27 11.08 -1.43
C GLU A 694 12.38 10.24 -2.38
N GLN A 695 11.42 10.89 -3.07
CA GLN A 695 10.46 10.24 -3.96
C GLN A 695 11.02 10.06 -5.39
N ARG A 696 12.23 10.56 -5.67
CA ARG A 696 12.90 10.30 -6.96
C ARG A 696 13.09 8.81 -7.23
N ASN A 697 13.35 8.03 -6.18
CA ASN A 697 13.55 6.60 -6.27
C ASN A 697 12.20 5.88 -6.18
N PRO A 698 11.81 5.05 -7.18
CA PRO A 698 10.58 4.27 -7.12
C PRO A 698 10.64 3.24 -5.99
N LEU A 699 9.47 2.79 -5.54
CA LEU A 699 9.27 1.65 -4.65
C LEU A 699 8.24 0.74 -5.31
N TRP A 700 8.72 -0.24 -6.06
CA TRP A 700 7.90 -1.17 -6.83
C TRP A 700 7.00 -1.99 -5.91
N GLN A 701 5.69 -1.78 -5.99
CA GLN A 701 4.70 -2.64 -5.34
C GLN A 701 4.47 -3.91 -6.18
N ASN A 702 3.90 -4.93 -5.55
CA ASN A 702 3.42 -6.12 -6.24
C ASN A 702 2.18 -5.80 -7.11
N PRO A 703 2.26 -5.85 -8.46
CA PRO A 703 1.10 -5.57 -9.34
C PRO A 703 -0.05 -6.56 -9.18
N CYS A 704 0.19 -7.69 -8.49
CA CYS A 704 -0.75 -8.79 -8.32
C CYS A 704 -1.61 -8.69 -7.05
N ASP A 705 -1.23 -7.85 -6.10
CA ASP A 705 -2.01 -7.61 -4.88
C ASP A 705 -3.08 -6.51 -5.08
N ASP A 706 -3.02 -5.78 -6.19
CA ASP A 706 -4.02 -4.79 -6.61
C ASP A 706 -4.72 -5.26 -7.90
N LYS A 707 -6.06 -5.39 -7.86
CA LYS A 707 -6.86 -5.82 -9.01
C LYS A 707 -6.72 -4.84 -10.19
N ARG A 708 -6.73 -3.53 -9.93
CA ARG A 708 -6.68 -2.50 -10.96
C ARG A 708 -5.34 -2.55 -11.70
N HIS A 709 -4.24 -2.69 -10.97
CA HIS A 709 -2.91 -2.85 -11.53
C HIS A 709 -2.81 -4.09 -12.41
N LYS A 710 -3.34 -5.23 -11.95
CA LYS A 710 -3.40 -6.47 -12.73
C LYS A 710 -4.23 -6.31 -14.01
N ASP A 711 -5.36 -5.61 -13.94
CA ASP A 711 -6.25 -5.37 -15.10
C ASP A 711 -5.62 -4.45 -16.16
N ILE A 712 -4.63 -3.61 -15.82
CA ILE A 712 -3.88 -2.73 -16.75
C ILE A 712 -2.43 -3.16 -16.99
N TRP A 713 -2.07 -4.39 -16.60
CA TRP A 713 -0.76 -4.99 -16.86
C TRP A 713 -0.77 -5.76 -18.19
N SER A 714 0.39 -5.91 -18.84
CA SER A 714 0.46 -6.71 -20.07
C SER A 714 0.11 -8.17 -19.77
N LYS A 715 -0.74 -8.77 -20.61
CA LYS A 715 -1.19 -10.17 -20.50
C LYS A 715 -0.07 -11.21 -20.62
N GLU A 716 1.09 -10.80 -21.11
CA GLU A 716 2.31 -11.64 -21.17
C GLU A 716 3.00 -11.78 -19.81
N LYS A 717 2.66 -10.91 -18.84
CA LYS A 717 3.22 -10.89 -17.50
C LYS A 717 2.30 -11.64 -16.55
N THR A 718 2.88 -12.56 -15.76
CA THR A 718 2.14 -13.29 -14.72
C THR A 718 2.82 -13.15 -13.36
N CYS A 719 1.98 -13.12 -12.32
CA CYS A 719 2.36 -13.16 -10.91
C CYS A 719 3.22 -14.39 -10.57
N ASP A 720 2.96 -15.51 -11.24
CA ASP A 720 3.64 -16.78 -10.99
C ASP A 720 5.12 -16.76 -11.39
N ARG A 721 5.54 -15.73 -12.16
CA ARG A 721 6.93 -15.51 -12.59
C ARG A 721 7.77 -14.77 -11.54
N LEU A 722 7.17 -14.31 -10.44
CA LEU A 722 7.90 -13.71 -9.31
C LEU A 722 8.38 -14.79 -8.32
N PRO A 723 9.56 -14.64 -7.70
CA PRO A 723 10.09 -15.63 -6.75
C PRO A 723 9.26 -15.70 -5.47
N LYS A 724 8.96 -16.93 -5.04
CA LYS A 724 8.25 -17.25 -3.79
C LYS A 724 9.18 -17.20 -2.56
N PHE A 725 10.49 -17.24 -2.77
CA PHE A 725 11.48 -17.09 -1.69
C PHE A 725 12.82 -16.55 -2.19
N MET A 726 13.65 -16.06 -1.26
CA MET A 726 14.96 -15.48 -1.55
C MET A 726 16.03 -15.98 -0.57
N VAL A 727 17.20 -16.35 -1.08
CA VAL A 727 18.40 -16.61 -0.26
C VAL A 727 19.23 -15.34 -0.17
N VAL A 728 19.10 -14.61 0.93
CA VAL A 728 19.59 -13.22 1.06
C VAL A 728 21.06 -13.09 1.47
N GLY A 729 21.70 -14.20 1.87
CA GLY A 729 23.09 -14.23 2.32
C GLY A 729 23.22 -14.43 3.83
N PRO A 730 24.23 -13.82 4.49
CA PRO A 730 25.29 -12.99 3.93
C PRO A 730 26.28 -13.75 3.01
N GLN A 731 27.20 -13.01 2.38
CA GLN A 731 28.29 -13.62 1.63
C GLN A 731 29.18 -14.52 2.49
N LYS A 732 29.72 -15.57 1.86
CA LYS A 732 30.72 -16.52 2.39
C LYS A 732 30.22 -17.56 3.40
N THR A 733 28.92 -17.66 3.64
CA THR A 733 28.32 -18.57 4.65
C THR A 733 27.83 -19.91 4.11
N GLY A 734 27.90 -20.16 2.80
CA GLY A 734 27.42 -21.40 2.17
C GLY A 734 26.33 -21.20 1.11
N THR A 735 25.92 -19.96 0.82
CA THR A 735 24.84 -19.61 -0.12
C THR A 735 24.88 -20.35 -1.47
N THR A 736 26.03 -20.49 -2.11
CA THR A 736 26.15 -21.26 -3.39
C THR A 736 25.94 -22.77 -3.21
N ALA A 737 26.22 -23.34 -2.03
CA ALA A 737 25.92 -24.74 -1.74
C ALA A 737 24.41 -24.95 -1.60
N LEU A 738 23.75 -24.15 -0.76
CA LEU A 738 22.29 -24.15 -0.60
C LEU A 738 21.57 -23.96 -1.94
N TYR A 739 22.02 -23.00 -2.76
CA TYR A 739 21.53 -22.78 -4.12
C TYR A 739 21.56 -24.04 -4.99
N LEU A 740 22.68 -24.78 -5.00
CA LEU A 740 22.79 -26.01 -5.79
C LEU A 740 21.94 -27.14 -5.24
N PHE A 741 21.80 -27.25 -3.92
CA PHE A 741 20.94 -28.27 -3.30
C PHE A 741 19.45 -27.98 -3.54
N LEU A 742 19.03 -26.71 -3.47
CA LEU A 742 17.67 -26.29 -3.85
C LEU A 742 17.32 -26.71 -5.29
N LEU A 743 18.25 -26.51 -6.23
CA LEU A 743 18.11 -26.91 -7.65
C LEU A 743 18.06 -28.42 -7.90
N MET A 744 18.28 -29.27 -6.89
CA MET A 744 18.10 -30.72 -7.02
C MET A 744 16.62 -31.12 -6.85
N HIS A 745 15.79 -30.25 -6.26
CA HIS A 745 14.37 -30.52 -6.04
C HIS A 745 13.58 -30.24 -7.33
N PRO A 746 12.80 -31.20 -7.87
CA PRO A 746 12.15 -31.06 -9.19
C PRO A 746 11.17 -29.87 -9.26
N SER A 747 10.47 -29.56 -8.17
CA SER A 747 9.53 -28.43 -8.07
C SER A 747 10.18 -27.08 -7.72
N ILE A 748 11.51 -26.96 -7.60
CA ILE A 748 12.20 -25.70 -7.25
C ILE A 748 13.06 -25.24 -8.42
N SER A 749 12.84 -24.02 -8.89
CA SER A 749 13.58 -23.42 -10.01
C SER A 749 14.19 -22.08 -9.62
N SER A 750 15.43 -21.84 -10.05
CA SER A 750 16.13 -20.58 -9.81
C SER A 750 15.92 -19.58 -10.95
N SER A 751 16.19 -18.30 -10.67
CA SER A 751 16.59 -17.32 -11.68
C SER A 751 17.70 -17.84 -12.61
N PHE A 752 17.60 -17.49 -13.90
CA PHE A 752 18.64 -17.63 -14.91
C PHE A 752 19.93 -16.90 -14.50
N PRO A 753 21.11 -17.39 -14.91
CA PRO A 753 22.39 -16.78 -14.53
C PRO A 753 22.61 -15.45 -15.25
N SER A 754 23.05 -14.44 -14.51
CA SER A 754 23.52 -13.17 -15.06
C SER A 754 24.93 -13.30 -15.63
N SER A 755 25.19 -12.71 -16.79
CA SER A 755 26.52 -12.64 -17.39
C SER A 755 27.53 -11.81 -16.57
N LYS A 756 27.05 -10.96 -15.64
CA LYS A 756 27.90 -10.10 -14.80
C LYS A 756 27.99 -10.58 -13.34
N THR A 757 26.93 -11.20 -12.84
CA THR A 757 26.76 -11.55 -11.41
C THR A 757 26.51 -13.05 -11.16
N PHE A 758 26.67 -13.88 -12.18
CA PHE A 758 26.57 -15.34 -12.13
C PHE A 758 25.22 -15.78 -11.55
N GLU A 759 25.21 -16.56 -10.46
CA GLU A 759 23.99 -17.04 -9.83
C GLU A 759 23.18 -15.96 -9.08
N GLU A 760 23.67 -14.71 -9.02
CA GLU A 760 22.99 -13.59 -8.32
C GLU A 760 22.31 -12.62 -9.28
N VAL A 761 21.07 -12.22 -8.98
CA VAL A 761 20.32 -11.20 -9.73
C VAL A 761 20.72 -9.79 -9.27
N GLN A 762 20.95 -9.62 -7.97
CA GLN A 762 21.32 -8.34 -7.35
C GLN A 762 20.40 -7.17 -7.74
N PHE A 763 19.08 -7.42 -7.76
CA PHE A 763 18.06 -6.43 -8.12
C PHE A 763 17.93 -5.37 -7.02
N PHE A 764 17.50 -5.79 -5.81
CA PHE A 764 17.09 -4.87 -4.75
C PHE A 764 18.24 -4.01 -4.17
N ASN A 765 19.48 -4.51 -4.18
CA ASN A 765 20.63 -3.87 -3.52
C ASN A 765 21.53 -3.03 -4.45
N THR A 766 21.19 -2.87 -5.74
CA THR A 766 22.02 -2.15 -6.71
C THR A 766 21.19 -1.23 -7.61
N ASN A 767 21.86 -0.50 -8.51
CA ASN A 767 21.19 0.32 -9.53
C ASN A 767 20.34 -0.49 -10.52
N ASN A 768 20.44 -1.84 -10.52
CA ASN A 768 19.51 -2.70 -11.25
C ASN A 768 18.05 -2.48 -10.84
N TYR A 769 17.78 -2.09 -9.59
CA TYR A 769 16.43 -1.82 -9.10
C TYR A 769 15.67 -0.79 -9.96
N HIS A 770 16.37 0.23 -10.47
CA HIS A 770 15.76 1.29 -11.28
C HIS A 770 15.33 0.86 -12.68
N LYS A 771 15.75 -0.33 -13.14
CA LYS A 771 15.33 -0.93 -14.41
C LYS A 771 13.89 -1.47 -14.39
N GLY A 772 13.25 -1.50 -13.20
CA GLY A 772 11.85 -1.87 -13.07
C GLY A 772 11.59 -3.37 -12.89
N ILE A 773 10.32 -3.70 -12.67
CA ILE A 773 9.84 -5.07 -12.42
C ILE A 773 10.09 -5.98 -13.64
N ASP A 774 9.94 -5.45 -14.85
CA ASP A 774 10.10 -6.19 -16.10
C ASP A 774 11.50 -6.81 -16.21
N TRP A 775 12.54 -6.00 -15.98
CA TRP A 775 13.94 -6.46 -15.92
C TRP A 775 14.17 -7.52 -14.85
N TYR A 776 13.45 -7.46 -13.72
CA TYR A 776 13.55 -8.49 -12.68
C TYR A 776 12.88 -9.80 -13.11
N MET A 777 11.69 -9.71 -13.72
CA MET A 777 10.94 -10.87 -14.22
C MET A 777 11.68 -11.59 -15.35
N GLU A 778 12.46 -10.88 -16.18
CA GLU A 778 13.31 -11.47 -17.23
C GLU A 778 14.24 -12.59 -16.72
N PHE A 779 14.69 -12.51 -15.47
CA PHE A 779 15.53 -13.53 -14.85
C PHE A 779 14.80 -14.84 -14.56
N PHE A 780 13.47 -14.89 -14.59
CA PHE A 780 12.72 -16.07 -14.19
C PHE A 780 12.09 -16.77 -15.40
N PRO A 781 12.04 -18.13 -15.41
CA PRO A 781 11.31 -18.85 -16.44
C PRO A 781 9.82 -18.52 -16.37
N VAL A 782 9.13 -18.55 -17.51
CA VAL A 782 7.66 -18.50 -17.52
C VAL A 782 7.17 -19.85 -16.98
N PRO A 783 6.39 -19.89 -15.89
CA PRO A 783 5.93 -21.15 -15.31
C PRO A 783 5.09 -21.96 -16.30
N SER A 784 5.26 -23.27 -16.29
CA SER A 784 4.40 -24.15 -17.08
C SER A 784 3.07 -24.39 -16.35
N ASN A 785 1.95 -24.47 -17.08
CA ASN A 785 0.62 -24.78 -16.51
C ASN A 785 0.50 -26.18 -15.86
N VAL A 786 1.60 -26.94 -15.77
CA VAL A 786 1.64 -28.38 -15.44
C VAL A 786 2.49 -28.67 -14.20
N SER A 787 3.26 -27.70 -13.68
CA SER A 787 4.13 -27.86 -12.51
C SER A 787 3.98 -26.71 -11.53
N THR A 788 3.89 -27.01 -10.23
CA THR A 788 3.94 -26.01 -9.16
C THR A 788 5.38 -25.54 -8.94
N ASP A 789 5.89 -24.74 -9.87
CA ASP A 789 7.27 -24.26 -9.82
C ASP A 789 7.44 -23.24 -8.67
N PHE A 790 8.28 -23.58 -7.69
CA PHE A 790 8.73 -22.68 -6.64
C PHE A 790 9.95 -21.91 -7.14
N LEU A 791 9.71 -20.71 -7.66
CA LEU A 791 10.75 -19.81 -8.12
C LEU A 791 11.51 -19.17 -6.96
N PHE A 792 12.83 -19.07 -7.07
CA PHE A 792 13.68 -18.36 -6.11
C PHE A 792 14.86 -17.63 -6.75
N GLU A 793 15.42 -16.67 -6.02
CA GLU A 793 16.75 -16.12 -6.32
C GLU A 793 17.69 -16.19 -5.12
N LYS A 794 18.97 -15.98 -5.38
CA LYS A 794 20.02 -15.96 -4.35
C LYS A 794 20.98 -14.79 -4.60
N SER A 795 20.89 -13.75 -3.78
CA SER A 795 21.76 -12.57 -3.88
C SER A 795 22.34 -12.24 -2.51
N ALA A 796 23.60 -12.65 -2.26
CA ALA A 796 24.15 -12.68 -0.90
C ALA A 796 24.50 -11.29 -0.31
N ASN A 797 24.36 -10.24 -1.12
CA ASN A 797 24.48 -8.83 -0.73
C ASN A 797 23.15 -8.22 -0.24
N TYR A 798 22.03 -8.95 -0.32
CA TYR A 798 20.74 -8.51 0.20
C TYR A 798 20.75 -8.41 1.73
N PHE A 799 21.35 -9.37 2.42
CA PHE A 799 21.39 -9.42 3.89
C PHE A 799 21.94 -8.14 4.55
N PRO A 800 23.14 -7.61 4.20
CA PRO A 800 23.66 -6.39 4.80
C PRO A 800 23.03 -5.09 4.27
N SER A 801 22.30 -5.12 3.16
CA SER A 801 21.74 -3.93 2.52
C SER A 801 20.63 -3.29 3.38
N GLU A 802 20.64 -1.96 3.47
CA GLU A 802 19.65 -1.19 4.25
C GLU A 802 18.33 -1.03 3.48
N ASP A 803 18.40 -0.76 2.17
CA ASP A 803 17.24 -0.60 1.30
C ASP A 803 16.52 -1.91 0.97
N THR A 804 17.25 -3.03 0.92
CA THR A 804 16.72 -4.29 0.37
C THR A 804 15.47 -4.78 1.08
N PRO A 805 15.39 -4.88 2.43
CA PRO A 805 14.18 -5.36 3.11
C PRO A 805 12.91 -4.58 2.72
N LYS A 806 13.01 -3.24 2.68
CA LYS A 806 11.92 -2.33 2.29
C LYS A 806 11.49 -2.51 0.83
N ARG A 807 12.46 -2.65 -0.09
CA ARG A 807 12.18 -2.86 -1.52
C ARG A 807 11.65 -4.26 -1.81
N ALA A 808 12.13 -5.26 -1.07
CA ALA A 808 11.72 -6.64 -1.17
C ALA A 808 10.27 -6.83 -0.72
N VAL A 809 9.89 -6.32 0.46
CA VAL A 809 8.51 -6.49 0.97
C VAL A 809 7.47 -5.76 0.10
N ALA A 810 7.83 -4.64 -0.53
CA ALA A 810 6.93 -3.93 -1.45
C ALA A 810 6.57 -4.79 -2.68
N LEU A 811 7.55 -5.43 -3.31
CA LEU A 811 7.34 -6.24 -4.52
C LEU A 811 6.94 -7.70 -4.21
N LEU A 812 7.43 -8.25 -3.10
CA LEU A 812 7.35 -9.66 -2.73
C LEU A 812 6.91 -9.82 -1.25
N PRO A 813 5.75 -9.27 -0.83
CA PRO A 813 5.34 -9.25 0.58
C PRO A 813 5.18 -10.65 1.18
N LYS A 814 4.80 -11.63 0.35
CA LYS A 814 4.55 -13.03 0.73
C LYS A 814 5.78 -13.95 0.59
N ALA A 815 6.93 -13.42 0.17
CA ALA A 815 8.13 -14.23 -0.02
C ALA A 815 8.71 -14.73 1.30
N LYS A 816 9.27 -15.95 1.28
CA LYS A 816 10.06 -16.49 2.39
C LYS A 816 11.53 -16.09 2.26
N ILE A 817 12.18 -15.81 3.37
CA ILE A 817 13.55 -15.27 3.45
C ILE A 817 14.45 -16.32 4.10
N LEU A 818 15.50 -16.73 3.39
CA LEU A 818 16.49 -17.70 3.88
C LEU A 818 17.83 -17.00 4.07
N THR A 819 18.40 -17.08 5.27
CA THR A 819 19.74 -16.58 5.59
C THR A 819 20.57 -17.67 6.25
N LEU A 820 21.89 -17.67 6.03
CA LEU A 820 22.80 -18.67 6.60
C LEU A 820 23.90 -17.98 7.43
N LEU A 821 24.11 -18.43 8.66
CA LEU A 821 25.11 -17.87 9.57
C LEU A 821 26.20 -18.90 9.88
N ILE A 822 27.45 -18.45 9.89
CA ILE A 822 28.62 -19.20 10.41
C ILE A 822 29.36 -18.30 11.40
N ASN A 823 30.44 -18.77 12.04
CA ASN A 823 31.25 -17.89 12.90
C ASN A 823 31.66 -16.61 12.12
N PRO A 824 31.35 -15.41 12.64
CA PRO A 824 31.54 -14.17 11.89
C PRO A 824 33.03 -13.88 11.61
N SER A 825 33.93 -14.42 12.44
CA SER A 825 35.38 -14.36 12.23
C SER A 825 35.81 -15.18 11.01
N ASP A 826 35.32 -16.42 10.88
CA ASP A 826 35.57 -17.27 9.72
C ASP A 826 34.94 -16.70 8.45
N ARG A 827 33.75 -16.07 8.57
CA ARG A 827 33.09 -15.36 7.46
C ARG A 827 33.92 -14.17 6.98
N ALA A 828 34.48 -13.37 7.90
CA ALA A 828 35.37 -12.26 7.58
C ALA A 828 36.68 -12.75 6.90
N TYR A 829 37.32 -13.78 7.45
CA TYR A 829 38.54 -14.36 6.86
C TYR A 829 38.29 -14.97 5.47
N SER A 830 37.17 -15.68 5.29
CA SER A 830 36.74 -16.24 4.01
C SER A 830 36.40 -15.16 2.96
N TRP A 831 36.05 -13.94 3.39
CA TRP A 831 35.91 -12.78 2.52
C TRP A 831 37.26 -12.17 2.14
N TYR A 832 38.18 -11.94 3.08
CA TYR A 832 39.54 -11.49 2.77
C TYR A 832 40.25 -12.45 1.79
N GLN A 833 40.18 -13.75 2.04
CA GLN A 833 40.71 -14.79 1.16
C GLN A 833 39.94 -14.94 -0.17
N HIS A 834 38.71 -14.42 -0.26
CA HIS A 834 38.01 -14.26 -1.53
C HIS A 834 38.62 -13.13 -2.35
N GLN A 835 38.91 -12.00 -1.72
CA GLN A 835 39.50 -10.83 -2.38
C GLN A 835 40.92 -11.11 -2.87
N ARG A 836 41.77 -11.76 -2.08
CA ARG A 836 43.11 -12.24 -2.55
C ARG A 836 43.03 -13.10 -3.80
N ALA A 837 42.01 -13.96 -3.86
CA ALA A 837 41.80 -14.88 -4.97
C ALA A 837 41.21 -14.25 -6.24
N HIS A 838 40.76 -13.00 -6.17
CA HIS A 838 40.37 -12.17 -7.31
C HIS A 838 41.37 -11.02 -7.50
N GLU A 839 42.60 -11.20 -7.00
CA GLU A 839 43.72 -10.28 -7.19
C GLU A 839 43.46 -8.84 -6.70
N ASP A 840 42.61 -8.69 -5.68
CA ASP A 840 42.36 -7.41 -5.00
C ASP A 840 43.69 -6.87 -4.45
N ARG A 841 44.18 -5.77 -5.03
CA ARG A 841 45.47 -5.15 -4.71
C ARG A 841 45.64 -4.87 -3.21
N THR A 842 44.57 -4.54 -2.51
CA THR A 842 44.62 -4.24 -1.06
C THR A 842 44.75 -5.53 -0.27
N ALA A 843 43.96 -6.56 -0.62
CA ALA A 843 44.01 -7.86 0.05
C ALA A 843 45.33 -8.62 -0.22
N LEU A 844 45.98 -8.39 -1.35
CA LEU A 844 47.33 -8.92 -1.65
C LEU A 844 48.44 -8.14 -0.93
N ARG A 845 48.28 -6.83 -0.71
CA ARG A 845 49.30 -5.98 -0.07
C ARG A 845 49.34 -6.11 1.45
N PHE A 846 48.18 -6.25 2.10
CA PHE A 846 48.07 -6.25 3.57
C PHE A 846 47.66 -7.63 4.08
N SER A 847 48.23 -8.02 5.23
CA SER A 847 47.83 -9.21 5.99
C SER A 847 46.38 -9.11 6.47
N PHE A 848 45.79 -10.24 6.88
CA PHE A 848 44.44 -10.21 7.42
C PHE A 848 44.35 -9.41 8.74
N TYR A 849 45.40 -9.45 9.56
CA TYR A 849 45.44 -8.70 10.83
C TYR A 849 45.47 -7.18 10.60
N GLU A 850 46.32 -6.69 9.69
CA GLU A 850 46.36 -5.27 9.32
C GLU A 850 45.03 -4.78 8.73
N VAL A 851 44.32 -5.62 7.96
CA VAL A 851 42.99 -5.31 7.44
C VAL A 851 41.98 -5.16 8.58
N ILE A 852 41.85 -6.14 9.48
CA ILE A 852 40.82 -6.09 10.53
C ILE A 852 41.12 -5.06 11.62
N SER A 853 42.39 -4.79 11.91
CA SER A 853 42.84 -3.81 12.92
C SER A 853 43.04 -2.38 12.37
N ALA A 854 42.70 -2.14 11.10
CA ALA A 854 42.82 -0.82 10.48
C ALA A 854 42.08 0.26 11.29
N ASN A 855 42.77 1.36 11.59
CA ASN A 855 42.21 2.47 12.37
C ASN A 855 41.75 3.62 11.45
N HIS A 856 41.24 4.70 12.03
CA HIS A 856 40.71 5.83 11.24
C HIS A 856 41.78 6.57 10.41
N HIS A 857 43.06 6.48 10.75
CA HIS A 857 44.18 7.03 9.96
C HIS A 857 44.63 6.12 8.80
N ALA A 858 44.14 4.87 8.74
CA ALA A 858 44.52 3.93 7.68
C ALA A 858 44.02 4.38 6.29
N PRO A 859 44.66 3.94 5.18
CA PRO A 859 44.22 4.24 3.82
C PRO A 859 42.75 3.86 3.56
N SER A 860 42.08 4.63 2.69
CA SER A 860 40.64 4.48 2.46
C SER A 860 40.28 3.10 1.90
N GLU A 861 41.15 2.56 1.05
CA GLU A 861 41.05 1.23 0.44
C GLU A 861 41.14 0.13 1.50
N LEU A 862 42.02 0.31 2.50
CA LEU A 862 42.21 -0.63 3.60
C LEU A 862 40.98 -0.62 4.54
N ARG A 863 40.49 0.56 4.92
CA ARG A 863 39.23 0.71 5.69
C ARG A 863 38.02 0.17 4.92
N SER A 864 37.98 0.34 3.60
CA SER A 864 36.94 -0.24 2.74
C SER A 864 36.98 -1.77 2.72
N LEU A 865 38.18 -2.37 2.63
CA LEU A 865 38.33 -3.82 2.74
C LEU A 865 37.98 -4.33 4.14
N GLN A 866 38.40 -3.64 5.21
CA GLN A 866 38.00 -3.91 6.59
C GLN A 866 36.47 -3.90 6.74
N GLY A 867 35.79 -2.85 6.27
CA GLY A 867 34.34 -2.74 6.34
C GLY A 867 33.63 -3.92 5.65
N ARG A 868 34.07 -4.30 4.45
CA ARG A 868 33.53 -5.48 3.72
C ARG A 868 33.82 -6.80 4.45
N CYS A 869 34.94 -6.91 5.16
CA CYS A 869 35.26 -8.05 6.02
C CYS A 869 34.37 -8.09 7.27
N LEU A 870 34.25 -6.98 8.01
CA LEU A 870 33.66 -6.98 9.36
C LEU A 870 32.14 -6.74 9.38
N VAL A 871 31.65 -5.72 8.67
CA VAL A 871 30.27 -5.21 8.82
C VAL A 871 29.19 -6.26 8.47
N PRO A 872 29.30 -7.07 7.40
CA PRO A 872 28.30 -8.11 7.13
C PRO A 872 28.37 -9.32 8.09
N GLY A 873 29.29 -9.31 9.09
CA GLY A 873 29.28 -10.23 10.24
C GLY A 873 28.43 -9.75 11.42
N LEU A 874 27.90 -8.52 11.39
CA LEU A 874 27.08 -7.93 12.46
C LEU A 874 25.63 -8.44 12.42
N TYR A 875 25.45 -9.76 12.55
CA TYR A 875 24.22 -10.46 12.19
C TYR A 875 22.95 -9.93 12.86
N ALA A 876 23.00 -9.59 14.16
CA ALA A 876 21.83 -9.05 14.88
C ALA A 876 21.31 -7.74 14.25
N VAL A 877 22.21 -6.83 13.86
CA VAL A 877 21.86 -5.53 13.25
C VAL A 877 21.16 -5.70 11.91
N HIS A 878 21.61 -6.68 11.13
CA HIS A 878 21.01 -7.00 9.83
C HIS A 878 19.68 -7.73 9.99
N LEU A 879 19.59 -8.68 10.93
CA LEU A 879 18.34 -9.42 11.19
C LEU A 879 17.22 -8.52 11.71
N GLU A 880 17.48 -7.62 12.67
CA GLU A 880 16.46 -6.66 13.15
C GLU A 880 15.92 -5.78 11.99
N ARG A 881 16.78 -5.40 11.03
CA ARG A 881 16.34 -4.71 9.80
C ARG A 881 15.42 -5.55 8.92
N TRP A 882 15.70 -6.85 8.74
CA TRP A 882 14.80 -7.74 8.01
C TRP A 882 13.46 -7.96 8.76
N LEU A 883 13.52 -8.11 10.08
CA LEU A 883 12.36 -8.31 10.96
C LEU A 883 11.47 -7.07 11.11
N THR A 884 11.97 -5.89 10.74
CA THR A 884 11.17 -4.67 10.61
C THR A 884 10.15 -4.75 9.47
N TYR A 885 10.39 -5.60 8.46
CA TYR A 885 9.58 -5.70 7.24
C TYR A 885 8.95 -7.07 7.02
N TYR A 886 9.63 -8.16 7.40
CA TYR A 886 9.13 -9.53 7.29
C TYR A 886 8.85 -10.11 8.68
N PRO A 887 7.68 -10.75 8.91
CA PRO A 887 7.41 -11.40 10.19
C PRO A 887 8.37 -12.58 10.42
N PRO A 888 8.65 -12.97 11.68
CA PRO A 888 9.50 -14.11 12.00
C PRO A 888 9.13 -15.42 11.29
N SER A 889 7.83 -15.65 11.04
CA SER A 889 7.32 -16.82 10.31
C SER A 889 7.73 -16.88 8.83
N GLN A 890 8.17 -15.77 8.25
CA GLN A 890 8.70 -15.70 6.89
C GLN A 890 10.23 -15.73 6.83
N LEU A 891 10.96 -15.84 7.95
CA LEU A 891 12.42 -15.79 7.99
C LEU A 891 13.02 -17.06 8.62
N MET A 892 13.79 -17.82 7.84
CA MET A 892 14.54 -18.99 8.30
C MET A 892 16.03 -18.68 8.42
N ILE A 893 16.61 -18.97 9.59
CA ILE A 893 18.03 -18.80 9.91
C ILE A 893 18.68 -20.18 9.92
N ILE A 894 19.56 -20.43 8.96
CA ILE A 894 20.24 -21.72 8.76
C ILE A 894 21.62 -21.67 9.42
N ASP A 895 21.98 -22.69 10.20
CA ASP A 895 23.36 -22.89 10.64
C ASP A 895 24.22 -23.39 9.46
N GLY A 896 25.12 -22.53 8.98
CA GLY A 896 26.01 -22.86 7.86
C GLY A 896 27.08 -23.91 8.21
N GLN A 897 27.34 -24.18 9.50
CA GLN A 897 28.12 -25.34 9.91
C GLN A 897 27.31 -26.63 9.80
N GLN A 898 26.02 -26.60 10.19
CA GLN A 898 25.13 -27.76 10.01
C GLN A 898 24.97 -28.07 8.52
N LEU A 899 24.70 -27.08 7.66
CA LEU A 899 24.63 -27.27 6.20
C LEU A 899 25.93 -27.85 5.61
N ARG A 900 27.09 -27.58 6.23
CA ARG A 900 28.37 -28.12 5.80
C ARG A 900 28.59 -29.56 6.25
N ASN A 901 28.08 -29.93 7.42
CA ASN A 901 28.36 -31.22 8.07
C ASN A 901 27.28 -32.26 7.77
N ASP A 902 26.01 -31.85 7.78
CA ASP A 902 24.82 -32.63 7.46
C ASP A 902 23.84 -31.74 6.64
N PRO A 903 24.06 -31.62 5.31
CA PRO A 903 23.16 -30.86 4.46
C PRO A 903 21.78 -31.52 4.31
N ALA A 904 21.65 -32.83 4.51
CA ALA A 904 20.38 -33.52 4.28
C ALA A 904 19.34 -33.10 5.33
N ALA A 905 19.73 -33.08 6.61
CA ALA A 905 18.87 -32.58 7.68
C ALA A 905 18.43 -31.12 7.47
N VAL A 906 19.37 -30.24 7.07
CA VAL A 906 19.06 -28.83 6.79
C VAL A 906 18.12 -28.69 5.60
N MET A 907 18.31 -29.46 4.52
CA MET A 907 17.42 -29.40 3.37
C MET A 907 16.01 -29.92 3.69
N ASP A 908 15.87 -30.92 4.57
CA ASP A 908 14.55 -31.38 5.05
C ASP A 908 13.82 -30.30 5.87
N GLU A 909 14.54 -29.51 6.67
CA GLU A 909 13.97 -28.34 7.36
C GLU A 909 13.59 -27.22 6.37
N VAL A 910 14.44 -26.94 5.38
CA VAL A 910 14.16 -25.96 4.32
C VAL A 910 12.92 -26.35 3.51
N GLN A 911 12.74 -27.63 3.18
CA GLN A 911 11.53 -28.12 2.48
C GLN A 911 10.26 -27.88 3.29
N LYS A 912 10.28 -28.24 4.59
CA LYS A 912 9.16 -28.01 5.52
C LYS A 912 8.85 -26.52 5.66
N PHE A 913 9.88 -25.68 5.82
CA PHE A 913 9.75 -24.24 5.93
C PHE A 913 9.17 -23.63 4.65
N LEU A 914 9.62 -24.07 3.47
CA LEU A 914 9.08 -23.61 2.18
C LEU A 914 7.64 -24.11 1.94
N GLY A 915 7.28 -25.29 2.46
CA GLY A 915 6.00 -25.93 2.19
C GLY A 915 5.94 -26.54 0.78
N VAL A 916 7.07 -27.04 0.29
CA VAL A 916 7.17 -27.67 -1.03
C VAL A 916 6.74 -29.14 -0.96
N SER A 917 6.05 -29.64 -1.99
CA SER A 917 5.56 -31.01 -2.06
C SER A 917 5.63 -31.54 -3.50
N PRO A 918 5.97 -32.83 -3.72
CA PRO A 918 6.43 -33.82 -2.73
C PRO A 918 7.83 -33.49 -2.21
N HIS A 919 8.19 -33.98 -1.01
CA HIS A 919 9.55 -33.84 -0.50
C HIS A 919 10.55 -34.68 -1.32
N PHE A 920 11.71 -34.09 -1.59
CA PHE A 920 12.88 -34.72 -2.19
C PHE A 920 13.82 -35.29 -1.12
N ASN A 921 14.30 -36.52 -1.33
CA ASN A 921 15.17 -37.22 -0.37
C ASN A 921 16.65 -36.85 -0.57
N TYR A 922 17.10 -35.82 0.13
CA TYR A 922 18.49 -35.36 0.06
C TYR A 922 19.52 -36.37 0.59
N SER A 923 19.13 -37.26 1.51
CA SER A 923 20.02 -38.30 2.06
C SER A 923 20.45 -39.34 1.03
N GLN A 924 19.67 -39.53 -0.04
CA GLN A 924 20.01 -40.42 -1.16
C GLN A 924 20.70 -39.69 -2.32
N ALA A 925 20.56 -38.36 -2.39
CA ALA A 925 21.03 -37.54 -3.50
C ALA A 925 22.33 -36.76 -3.20
N LEU A 926 22.75 -36.70 -1.94
CA LEU A 926 24.00 -36.07 -1.50
C LEU A 926 24.97 -37.13 -0.95
N THR A 927 26.26 -36.95 -1.22
CA THR A 927 27.33 -37.78 -0.63
C THR A 927 28.53 -36.92 -0.25
N PHE A 928 29.30 -37.33 0.76
CA PHE A 928 30.51 -36.64 1.17
C PHE A 928 31.69 -37.06 0.30
N ASP A 929 32.34 -36.11 -0.37
CA ASP A 929 33.53 -36.34 -1.19
C ASP A 929 34.80 -36.06 -0.35
N PRO A 930 35.62 -37.08 -0.01
CA PRO A 930 36.79 -36.89 0.86
C PRO A 930 37.91 -36.06 0.22
N GLN A 931 38.03 -36.08 -1.11
CA GLN A 931 39.04 -35.29 -1.83
C GLN A 931 38.67 -33.82 -1.82
N LYS A 932 37.39 -33.51 -2.03
CA LYS A 932 36.85 -32.15 -1.91
C LYS A 932 36.81 -31.68 -0.46
N GLY A 933 36.48 -32.58 0.48
CA GLY A 933 36.26 -32.29 1.90
C GLY A 933 34.89 -31.63 2.19
N PHE A 934 33.90 -31.85 1.31
CA PHE A 934 32.55 -31.28 1.39
C PHE A 934 31.55 -32.26 0.77
N TRP A 935 30.27 -32.09 1.10
CA TRP A 935 29.17 -32.77 0.44
C TRP A 935 28.96 -32.29 -1.01
N CYS A 936 28.59 -33.22 -1.87
CA CYS A 936 28.40 -33.04 -3.30
C CYS A 936 27.14 -33.80 -3.76
N GLN A 937 26.58 -33.41 -4.92
CA GLN A 937 25.48 -34.15 -5.54
C GLN A 937 26.00 -35.52 -6.02
N LEU A 938 25.30 -36.59 -5.68
CA LEU A 938 25.51 -37.93 -6.22
C LEU A 938 24.88 -38.02 -7.62
N LEU A 939 25.61 -38.63 -8.56
CA LEU A 939 25.18 -38.91 -9.93
C LEU A 939 25.23 -40.40 -10.23
N ASP A 940 24.54 -40.82 -11.29
CA ASP A 940 24.53 -42.20 -11.78
C ASP A 940 25.95 -42.75 -12.03
N GLY A 941 26.15 -43.98 -11.56
CA GLY A 941 27.45 -44.66 -11.56
C GLY A 941 28.38 -44.23 -10.42
N GLY A 942 27.87 -43.63 -9.34
CA GLY A 942 28.65 -43.28 -8.15
C GLY A 942 29.55 -42.05 -8.31
N ARG A 943 29.34 -41.26 -9.36
CA ARG A 943 30.13 -40.03 -9.63
C ARG A 943 29.63 -38.87 -8.79
N THR A 944 30.51 -37.97 -8.38
CA THR A 944 30.17 -36.77 -7.59
C THR A 944 30.17 -35.51 -8.45
N LYS A 945 29.15 -34.66 -8.30
CA LYS A 945 29.09 -33.30 -8.85
C LYS A 945 29.27 -32.30 -7.72
N CYS A 946 30.53 -31.97 -7.48
CA CYS A 946 30.94 -31.03 -6.44
C CYS A 946 30.93 -29.57 -6.89
N LEU A 947 30.88 -28.65 -5.92
CA LEU A 947 31.16 -27.23 -6.13
C LEU A 947 32.55 -27.03 -6.79
N GLY A 948 32.65 -26.05 -7.70
CA GLY A 948 33.87 -25.77 -8.47
C GLY A 948 35.13 -25.48 -7.63
N LYS A 949 36.31 -25.53 -8.26
CA LYS A 949 37.62 -25.43 -7.59
C LYS A 949 37.79 -24.17 -6.71
N SER A 950 37.11 -23.06 -7.02
CA SER A 950 37.15 -21.81 -6.26
C SER A 950 36.35 -21.83 -4.95
N LYS A 951 35.47 -22.81 -4.74
CA LYS A 951 34.60 -22.97 -3.56
C LYS A 951 35.09 -24.15 -2.70
N GLY A 952 34.99 -24.01 -1.37
CA GLY A 952 35.50 -25.02 -0.42
C GLY A 952 37.04 -25.12 -0.40
N ARG A 953 37.76 -24.03 -0.68
CA ARG A 953 39.23 -24.04 -0.72
C ARG A 953 39.82 -24.17 0.68
N ARG A 954 40.87 -24.98 0.81
CA ARG A 954 41.81 -24.91 1.94
C ARG A 954 42.77 -23.77 1.64
N TYR A 955 42.84 -22.78 2.53
CA TYR A 955 43.81 -21.70 2.45
C TYR A 955 45.10 -22.13 3.16
N PRO A 956 46.29 -21.71 2.68
CA PRO A 956 47.52 -21.90 3.45
C PRO A 956 47.38 -21.20 4.82
N ALA A 957 48.10 -21.70 5.81
CA ALA A 957 48.30 -20.95 7.05
C ALA A 957 48.98 -19.62 6.72
N MET A 958 48.67 -18.54 7.47
CA MET A 958 49.49 -17.33 7.35
C MET A 958 50.90 -17.63 7.85
N ASP A 959 51.90 -17.04 7.20
CA ASP A 959 53.31 -17.37 7.40
C ASP A 959 53.74 -17.19 8.86
N ALA A 960 54.59 -18.09 9.34
CA ALA A 960 55.09 -18.08 10.71
C ALA A 960 56.06 -16.90 11.01
N GLU A 961 56.32 -16.02 10.05
CA GLU A 961 57.22 -14.86 10.20
C GLU A 961 56.69 -13.77 11.14
N GLU A 962 55.40 -13.73 11.47
CA GLU A 962 54.89 -12.85 12.54
C GLU A 962 55.53 -13.14 13.92
N LEU A 963 56.11 -14.33 14.12
CA LEU A 963 56.84 -14.66 15.35
C LEU A 963 58.28 -14.10 15.40
N TYR A 964 58.88 -13.72 14.26
CA TYR A 964 60.28 -13.30 14.24
C TYR A 964 60.46 -11.83 14.71
N ASN A 965 59.53 -10.95 14.36
CA ASN A 965 59.60 -9.52 14.72
C ASN A 965 59.07 -9.19 16.13
N LEU A 966 58.55 -10.17 16.87
CA LEU A 966 58.20 -10.06 18.30
C LEU A 966 59.27 -10.66 19.23
N SER A 967 60.31 -11.30 18.69
CA SER A 967 61.35 -12.01 19.44
C SER A 967 62.50 -11.12 19.95
N LEU A 968 62.17 -9.94 20.51
CA LEU A 968 63.10 -9.14 21.32
C LEU A 968 62.56 -8.78 22.72
N SER A 969 61.75 -9.65 23.31
CA SER A 969 61.81 -9.86 24.77
C SER A 969 61.26 -11.23 25.19
N THR A 970 61.86 -11.79 26.24
CA THR A 970 61.34 -12.90 27.07
C THR A 970 61.38 -14.31 26.47
N LYS A 971 62.39 -15.09 26.91
CA LYS A 971 62.42 -16.56 26.82
C LYS A 971 61.24 -17.17 27.58
N PHE A 972 60.65 -18.25 27.08
CA PHE A 972 60.74 -19.57 27.73
C PHE A 972 60.26 -20.71 26.82
N ARG A 973 60.91 -21.88 26.90
CA ARG A 973 60.41 -23.15 26.37
C ARG A 973 59.25 -23.64 27.25
N PHE A 974 58.29 -24.41 26.71
CA PHE A 974 57.96 -25.74 27.26
C PHE A 974 57.05 -26.58 26.32
N LEU A 975 57.31 -27.89 26.30
CA LEU A 975 56.54 -29.04 25.80
C LEU A 975 55.87 -29.08 24.41
N LYS A 976 56.43 -29.98 23.58
CA LYS A 976 55.66 -30.85 22.68
C LYS A 976 54.68 -31.70 23.48
N ASP A 977 53.44 -31.82 22.97
CA ASP A 977 52.75 -33.09 22.68
C ASP A 977 51.23 -32.92 22.74
N LYS A 978 50.60 -32.89 21.55
CA LYS A 978 49.20 -33.28 21.35
C LYS A 978 49.00 -33.58 19.86
N LYS A 979 48.47 -34.77 19.56
CA LYS A 979 47.93 -35.08 18.23
C LYS A 979 46.73 -34.18 17.99
N ILE A 980 46.89 -33.13 17.17
CA ILE A 980 45.79 -32.26 16.76
C ILE A 980 45.14 -32.88 15.53
N THR A 981 43.89 -33.32 15.68
CA THR A 981 43.03 -33.77 14.58
C THR A 981 42.87 -32.61 13.58
N VAL A 982 43.26 -32.84 12.33
CA VAL A 982 43.38 -31.78 11.32
C VAL A 982 42.00 -31.31 10.85
N THR A 983 41.60 -30.09 11.22
CA THR A 983 40.46 -29.39 10.65
C THR A 983 40.78 -27.89 10.53
N LEU A 984 40.67 -27.35 9.31
CA LEU A 984 40.89 -25.93 8.93
C LEU A 984 42.16 -25.26 9.51
N HIS A 985 43.25 -25.32 8.74
CA HIS A 985 44.46 -24.52 9.04
C HIS A 985 44.14 -23.02 9.05
N SER A 986 44.83 -22.31 9.94
CA SER A 986 44.20 -21.29 10.77
C SER A 986 44.56 -19.84 10.38
N MET A 987 43.55 -18.98 10.46
CA MET A 987 43.69 -17.57 10.83
C MET A 987 44.63 -17.44 12.05
N SER A 988 45.53 -16.44 12.07
CA SER A 988 46.50 -16.29 13.17
C SER A 988 45.78 -16.08 14.52
N ASN A 989 46.41 -16.50 15.62
CA ASN A 989 45.81 -16.38 16.95
C ASN A 989 45.52 -14.91 17.29
N LEU A 990 46.40 -13.98 16.90
CA LEU A 990 46.17 -12.53 17.02
C LEU A 990 44.89 -12.08 16.31
N SER A 991 44.68 -12.51 15.06
CA SER A 991 43.43 -12.21 14.33
C SER A 991 42.20 -12.86 14.97
N ARG A 992 42.33 -14.09 15.49
CA ARG A 992 41.23 -14.79 16.16
C ARG A 992 40.80 -14.10 17.44
N ASP A 993 41.77 -13.71 18.28
CA ASP A 993 41.52 -13.04 19.56
C ASP A 993 40.94 -11.63 19.34
N PHE A 994 41.44 -10.90 18.33
CA PHE A 994 40.86 -9.62 17.92
C PHE A 994 39.39 -9.77 17.52
N LEU A 995 39.06 -10.73 16.65
CA LEU A 995 37.69 -10.90 16.14
C LEU A 995 36.73 -11.47 17.19
N SER A 996 37.17 -12.38 18.07
CA SER A 996 36.35 -12.87 19.17
C SER A 996 35.99 -11.73 20.15
N ARG A 997 36.92 -10.80 20.42
CA ARG A 997 36.63 -9.56 21.17
C ARG A 997 35.70 -8.62 20.40
N PHE A 998 35.98 -8.35 19.11
CA PHE A 998 35.18 -7.44 18.28
C PHE A 998 33.72 -7.90 18.13
N TYR A 999 33.49 -9.20 17.92
CA TYR A 999 32.14 -9.75 17.75
C TYR A 999 31.46 -10.14 19.07
N ARG A 1000 32.12 -10.02 20.25
CA ARG A 1000 31.58 -10.48 21.55
C ARG A 1000 30.17 -9.96 21.82
N ASP A 1001 30.01 -8.64 21.81
CA ASP A 1001 28.72 -8.01 22.15
C ASP A 1001 27.69 -8.26 21.04
N HIS A 1002 28.11 -8.27 19.77
CA HIS A 1002 27.25 -8.61 18.64
C HIS A 1002 26.74 -10.06 18.67
N ASN A 1003 27.54 -11.00 19.17
CA ASN A 1003 27.15 -12.40 19.38
C ASN A 1003 26.19 -12.54 20.58
N ILE A 1004 26.38 -11.73 21.63
CA ILE A 1004 25.43 -11.67 22.77
C ILE A 1004 24.07 -11.12 22.29
N GLU A 1005 24.04 -10.03 21.53
CA GLU A 1005 22.79 -9.50 20.96
C GLU A 1005 22.14 -10.47 19.97
N LEU A 1006 22.92 -11.16 19.15
CA LEU A 1006 22.41 -12.24 18.29
C LEU A 1006 21.77 -13.36 19.11
N SER A 1007 22.39 -13.77 20.21
CA SER A 1007 21.84 -14.80 21.10
C SER A 1007 20.51 -14.36 21.73
N LYS A 1008 20.40 -13.10 22.16
CA LYS A 1008 19.15 -12.53 22.69
C LYS A 1008 18.06 -12.49 21.63
N LEU A 1009 18.41 -12.09 20.40
CA LEU A 1009 17.50 -12.04 19.27
C LEU A 1009 16.99 -13.43 18.88
N LEU A 1010 17.88 -14.41 18.71
CA LEU A 1010 17.49 -15.79 18.38
C LEU A 1010 16.58 -16.39 19.47
N HIS A 1011 16.87 -16.12 20.75
CA HIS A 1011 16.00 -16.54 21.85
C HIS A 1011 14.61 -15.89 21.79
N ARG A 1012 14.52 -14.57 21.50
CA ARG A 1012 13.26 -13.84 21.27
C ARG A 1012 12.44 -14.43 20.12
N LEU A 1013 13.11 -14.93 19.09
CA LEU A 1013 12.50 -15.55 17.90
C LEU A 1013 12.16 -17.04 18.09
N GLY A 1014 12.48 -17.65 19.24
CA GLY A 1014 12.31 -19.08 19.47
C GLY A 1014 13.24 -19.97 18.63
N GLN A 1015 14.31 -19.41 18.07
CA GLN A 1015 15.24 -20.11 17.17
C GLN A 1015 16.38 -20.79 17.95
N PRO A 1016 16.81 -22.00 17.57
CA PRO A 1016 17.95 -22.66 18.19
C PRO A 1016 19.25 -21.89 17.94
N LEU A 1017 20.14 -21.87 18.93
CA LEU A 1017 21.46 -21.23 18.78
C LEU A 1017 22.38 -22.11 17.89
N PRO A 1018 22.97 -21.55 16.81
CA PRO A 1018 23.99 -22.23 16.01
C PRO A 1018 25.12 -22.82 16.86
N ALA A 1019 25.72 -23.92 16.41
CA ALA A 1019 26.77 -24.63 17.17
C ALA A 1019 27.94 -23.69 17.50
N TRP A 1020 28.46 -22.99 16.49
CA TRP A 1020 29.53 -21.99 16.66
C TRP A 1020 29.19 -20.87 17.65
N LEU A 1021 27.91 -20.46 17.75
CA LEU A 1021 27.51 -19.38 18.63
C LEU A 1021 27.49 -19.85 20.09
N ARG A 1022 27.05 -21.09 20.33
CA ARG A 1022 27.15 -21.73 21.66
C ARG A 1022 28.60 -21.85 22.11
N GLU A 1023 29.51 -22.24 21.22
CA GLU A 1023 30.94 -22.33 21.49
C GLU A 1023 31.59 -20.96 21.79
N GLU A 1024 31.29 -19.91 21.02
CA GLU A 1024 31.82 -18.56 21.30
C GLU A 1024 31.28 -18.00 22.63
N LEU A 1025 29.98 -18.19 22.93
CA LEU A 1025 29.39 -17.72 24.19
C LEU A 1025 29.89 -18.49 25.42
N GLN A 1026 30.38 -19.72 25.26
CA GLN A 1026 31.04 -20.45 26.35
C GLN A 1026 32.41 -19.84 26.72
N LYS A 1027 33.12 -19.22 25.78
CA LYS A 1027 34.40 -18.50 26.05
C LYS A 1027 34.21 -17.17 26.79
N VAL A 1028 32.96 -16.74 26.96
CA VAL A 1028 32.56 -15.49 27.62
C VAL A 1028 32.21 -15.72 29.11
N ARG A 1029 32.06 -16.98 29.52
CA ARG A 1029 31.94 -17.42 30.92
C ARG A 1029 33.30 -17.78 31.50
#